data_AF-A0AA39NY02-F1
#
_entry.id   AF-A0AA39NY02-F1
#
_cell.length_a   1.000
_cell.length_b   1.000
_cell.length_c   1.000
_cell.angle_alpha   90.00
_cell.angle_beta   90.00
_cell.angle_gamma   90.00
#
_symmetry.space_group_name_H-M   'P 1'
#
loop_
_entity.id
_entity.type
_entity.pdbx_description
1 polymer ?
#
loop_
_entity_poly.entity_id
_entity_poly.type
_entity_poly.pdbx_seq_one_letter_code
_entity_poly.pdbx_strand_id
1 'polypeptide(L)'
;MSRLRPDKHKYRQAWNQSWEDELLDRYPPGQYPLAMTSAMSPQSIRFLRDTESLLSSQLEKDIRTKEMCLLQRDLGQAAVTGLSNDNLEERWRSLSQQRREELVLEGLYVTACVTNGMESWRVWCPEMTIATLSGTNDRDFIHLLKMLLPHDQVKETLGTPLLLENLAFEELVKTNDIVLTQIFDGYRLKRSYFITMTVWSILNAFYDNREEIQVGKPLYRDNSRPIKDVLRQAKKFYKDEGRLPQFSKDMRDYSRRKEAENHQNICFHCSRKEDVSAEGERFRICSKCKAVDRVVRYCSVECQKKDWKHGFPRPHKAICGKVTFDEEKASEGIPDSETENTELESGIPPPDPSFKRSPDLLHQISFITKSTPCDYVYMRPRPFDDIGIDIPDITGEGMLFAKVVSILMVAAPEDKVMFTAMRRQAMINGDPAAVLGMYEILRTLTPASISEDQLKTQLRKEYGVDVDLLGDNFCRDKKMASPGEEGWRIVKELVCKKLRHRIAEKSFLSTGTKKELVSKEATHRSVEHELLPAELELKYPDVENSHPPSDTKKELVREEATRWNVEPSHPSADSTVRHGSFELSHPPADLTVTHGSIEHLYPPADLELKAVTHQNVEEPHPPTGIFYLLVALSVIFLVPDLLSAMTG
;
A
#
# COMPACT_ATOMS: atom_id res chain seq x y z
N MET A 1 -11.97 -7.65 35.20
CA MET A 1 -10.78 -6.84 35.54
C MET A 1 -9.67 -7.25 34.59
N SER A 2 -9.01 -6.31 33.89
CA SER A 2 -7.84 -6.68 33.07
C SER A 2 -6.75 -7.25 33.97
N ARG A 3 -6.27 -8.45 33.66
CA ARG A 3 -5.15 -9.07 34.36
C ARG A 3 -3.93 -8.14 34.24
N LEU A 4 -3.16 -7.96 35.32
CA LEU A 4 -1.90 -7.21 35.24
C LEU A 4 -0.98 -7.95 34.28
N ARG A 5 -0.63 -7.29 33.18
CA ARG A 5 0.19 -7.89 32.13
C ARG A 5 1.68 -7.80 32.48
N PRO A 6 2.48 -8.85 32.25
CA PRO A 6 3.93 -8.77 32.37
C PRO A 6 4.53 -7.68 31.47
N ASP A 7 5.64 -7.09 31.90
CA ASP A 7 6.39 -6.11 31.12
C ASP A 7 6.93 -6.76 29.83
N LYS A 8 6.49 -6.27 28.67
CA LYS A 8 6.87 -6.82 27.36
C LYS A 8 8.34 -6.66 27.02
N HIS A 9 9.04 -5.69 27.61
CA HIS A 9 10.47 -5.47 27.36
C HIS A 9 11.35 -6.42 28.20
N LYS A 10 10.84 -6.89 29.35
CA LYS A 10 11.57 -7.80 30.26
C LYS A 10 11.17 -9.25 30.10
N TYR A 11 9.89 -9.53 29.87
CA TYR A 11 9.30 -10.87 29.93
C TYR A 11 8.43 -11.15 28.69
N ARG A 12 9.01 -11.08 27.50
CA ARG A 12 8.29 -11.22 26.21
C ARG A 12 7.40 -12.45 26.11
N GLN A 13 7.91 -13.61 26.51
CA GLN A 13 7.13 -14.86 26.46
C GLN A 13 5.92 -14.82 27.40
N ALA A 14 6.12 -14.43 28.66
CA ALA A 14 5.03 -14.33 29.63
C ALA A 14 4.01 -13.23 29.24
N TRP A 15 4.49 -12.12 28.68
CA TRP A 15 3.65 -11.09 28.10
C TRP A 15 2.79 -11.64 26.96
N ASN A 16 3.37 -12.38 26.02
CA ASN A 16 2.64 -12.99 24.93
C ASN A 16 1.64 -14.04 25.42
N GLN A 17 2.05 -14.91 26.35
CA GLN A 17 1.16 -15.92 26.93
C GLN A 17 -0.09 -15.29 27.53
N SER A 18 0.07 -14.19 28.29
CA SER A 18 -1.08 -13.49 28.87
C SER A 18 -2.06 -12.94 27.82
N TRP A 19 -1.56 -12.60 26.61
CA TRP A 19 -2.39 -12.19 25.49
C TRP A 19 -3.12 -13.37 24.87
N GLU A 20 -2.45 -14.51 24.71
CA GLU A 20 -3.07 -15.72 24.16
C GLU A 20 -4.15 -16.27 25.10
N ASP A 21 -3.93 -16.24 26.42
CA ASP A 21 -4.94 -16.58 27.42
C ASP A 21 -6.18 -15.66 27.30
N GLU A 22 -5.97 -14.35 27.12
CA GLU A 22 -7.06 -13.38 26.95
C GLU A 22 -7.83 -13.59 25.63
N LEU A 23 -7.12 -13.90 24.55
CA LEU A 23 -7.73 -14.24 23.26
C LEU A 23 -8.52 -15.55 23.36
N LEU A 24 -8.01 -16.54 24.09
CA LEU A 24 -8.70 -17.82 24.29
C LEU A 24 -9.98 -17.66 25.11
N ASP A 25 -9.93 -16.87 26.19
CA ASP A 25 -11.11 -16.54 27.00
C ASP A 25 -12.17 -15.80 26.15
N ARG A 26 -11.73 -14.93 25.23
CA ARG A 26 -12.64 -14.11 24.40
C ARG A 26 -13.17 -14.85 23.16
N TYR A 27 -12.37 -15.75 22.59
CA TYR A 27 -12.65 -16.50 21.37
C TYR A 27 -12.47 -18.00 21.63
N PRO A 28 -13.33 -18.61 22.47
CA PRO A 28 -13.20 -20.03 22.80
C PRO A 28 -13.32 -20.92 21.55
N PRO A 29 -12.44 -21.92 21.36
CA PRO A 29 -12.48 -22.79 20.20
C PRO A 29 -13.82 -23.51 20.05
N GLY A 30 -14.36 -23.52 18.83
CA GLY A 30 -15.64 -24.16 18.52
C GLY A 30 -16.88 -23.42 18.99
N GLN A 31 -16.74 -22.21 19.56
CA GLN A 31 -17.84 -21.37 19.99
C GLN A 31 -17.75 -20.01 19.29
N TYR A 32 -18.90 -19.50 18.86
CA TYR A 32 -18.99 -18.13 18.37
C TYR A 32 -19.09 -17.16 19.56
N PRO A 33 -18.29 -16.09 19.60
CA PRO A 33 -18.44 -15.08 20.63
C PRO A 33 -19.83 -14.44 20.51
N LEU A 34 -20.42 -14.11 21.66
CA LEU A 34 -21.68 -13.37 21.67
C LEU A 34 -21.50 -12.04 20.94
N ALA A 35 -22.41 -11.71 20.02
CA ALA A 35 -22.41 -10.44 19.33
C ALA A 35 -22.35 -9.29 20.35
N MET A 36 -21.43 -8.34 20.12
CA MET A 36 -21.15 -7.27 21.06
C MET A 36 -22.41 -6.46 21.37
N THR A 37 -23.26 -6.23 20.39
CA THR A 37 -24.52 -5.49 20.55
C THR A 37 -25.49 -6.16 21.51
N SER A 38 -25.49 -7.49 21.58
CA SER A 38 -26.33 -8.25 22.50
C SER A 38 -25.87 -8.11 23.95
N ALA A 39 -24.59 -7.80 24.15
CA ALA A 39 -23.99 -7.52 25.45
C ALA A 39 -24.02 -6.03 25.83
N MET A 40 -24.58 -5.15 24.98
CA MET A 40 -24.62 -3.71 25.25
C MET A 40 -26.00 -3.26 25.69
N SER A 41 -26.06 -2.49 26.78
CA SER A 41 -27.32 -1.85 27.19
C SER A 41 -27.77 -0.82 26.14
N PRO A 42 -29.08 -0.55 26.02
CA PRO A 42 -29.59 0.51 25.15
C PRO A 42 -28.96 1.89 25.43
N GLN A 43 -28.61 2.18 26.69
CA GLN A 43 -27.90 3.42 27.05
C GLN A 43 -26.47 3.44 26.50
N SER A 44 -25.77 2.31 26.49
CA SER A 44 -24.42 2.20 25.90
C SER A 44 -24.46 2.47 24.40
N ILE A 45 -25.45 1.90 23.70
CA ILE A 45 -25.63 2.09 22.26
C ILE A 45 -25.92 3.57 21.98
N ARG A 46 -26.82 4.20 22.74
CA ARG A 46 -27.09 5.65 22.63
C ARG A 46 -25.84 6.48 22.90
N PHE A 47 -25.10 6.15 23.95
CA PHE A 47 -23.85 6.83 24.27
C PHE A 47 -22.84 6.73 23.14
N LEU A 48 -22.63 5.54 22.56
CA LEU A 48 -21.74 5.39 21.41
C LEU A 48 -22.16 6.29 20.24
N ARG A 49 -23.46 6.35 19.93
CA ARG A 49 -24.00 7.25 18.90
C ARG A 49 -23.74 8.73 19.21
N ASP A 50 -23.83 9.13 20.49
CA ASP A 50 -23.68 10.53 20.92
C ASP A 50 -22.22 10.96 21.09
N THR A 51 -21.33 10.01 21.44
CA THR A 51 -19.93 10.28 21.82
C THR A 51 -19.00 10.26 20.63
N GLU A 52 -19.29 9.39 19.66
CA GLU A 52 -18.56 9.37 18.41
C GLU A 52 -19.09 10.50 17.55
N SER A 53 -18.48 11.68 17.70
CA SER A 53 -18.56 12.71 16.67
C SER A 53 -18.12 12.06 15.36
N LEU A 54 -19.10 11.69 14.52
CA LEU A 54 -18.95 11.03 13.22
C LEU A 54 -17.84 11.67 12.37
N LEU A 55 -17.60 12.97 12.56
CA LEU A 55 -16.55 13.74 11.91
C LEU A 55 -15.12 13.37 12.32
N SER A 56 -14.86 13.23 13.62
CA SER A 56 -13.52 12.88 14.11
C SER A 56 -13.18 11.45 13.71
N SER A 57 -14.18 10.57 13.72
CA SER A 57 -14.04 9.17 13.31
C SER A 57 -13.71 9.05 11.83
N GLN A 58 -14.36 9.81 10.95
CA GLN A 58 -14.16 9.64 9.51
C GLN A 58 -12.80 10.14 8.99
N LEU A 59 -12.30 11.30 9.46
CA LEU A 59 -10.94 11.72 9.07
C LEU A 59 -9.90 10.73 9.60
N GLU A 60 -10.04 10.28 10.84
CA GLU A 60 -9.15 9.26 11.41
C GLU A 60 -9.23 7.97 10.57
N LYS A 61 -10.42 7.52 10.21
CA LYS A 61 -10.64 6.38 9.30
C LYS A 61 -9.95 6.59 7.97
N ASP A 62 -10.05 7.77 7.35
CA ASP A 62 -9.41 8.07 6.06
C ASP A 62 -7.87 8.08 6.18
N ILE A 63 -7.32 8.67 7.24
CA ILE A 63 -5.88 8.65 7.53
C ILE A 63 -5.39 7.21 7.73
N ARG A 64 -6.09 6.43 8.56
CA ARG A 64 -5.74 5.03 8.84
C ARG A 64 -5.89 4.16 7.60
N THR A 65 -6.91 4.42 6.77
CA THR A 65 -7.09 3.75 5.48
C THR A 65 -5.88 4.02 4.58
N LYS A 66 -5.44 5.28 4.49
CA LYS A 66 -4.25 5.65 3.73
C LYS A 66 -2.99 4.95 4.24
N GLU A 67 -2.75 5.01 5.55
CA GLU A 67 -1.60 4.34 6.18
C GLU A 67 -1.62 2.83 5.92
N MET A 68 -2.79 2.20 6.01
CA MET A 68 -2.94 0.77 5.77
C MET A 68 -2.69 0.40 4.31
N CYS A 69 -3.19 1.17 3.34
CA CYS A 69 -2.90 0.96 1.93
C CYS A 69 -1.41 1.09 1.61
N LEU A 70 -0.73 2.08 2.20
CA LEU A 70 0.72 2.25 2.02
C LEU A 70 1.49 1.05 2.60
N LEU A 71 1.14 0.66 3.83
CA LEU A 71 1.74 -0.51 4.48
C LEU A 71 1.51 -1.80 3.69
N GLN A 72 0.29 -2.04 3.21
CA GLN A 72 -0.04 -3.24 2.44
C GLN A 72 0.63 -3.25 1.07
N ARG A 73 0.84 -2.08 0.46
CA ARG A 73 1.66 -1.96 -0.76
C ARG A 73 3.10 -2.37 -0.47
N ASP A 74 3.71 -1.81 0.57
CA ASP A 74 5.11 -2.07 0.91
C ASP A 74 5.30 -3.55 1.27
N LEU A 75 4.38 -4.10 2.08
CA LEU A 75 4.29 -5.53 2.36
C LEU A 75 4.14 -6.35 1.09
N GLY A 76 3.23 -5.97 0.19
CA GLY A 76 3.00 -6.66 -1.08
C GLY A 76 4.26 -6.71 -1.94
N GLN A 77 5.00 -5.61 -2.04
CA GLN A 77 6.26 -5.55 -2.78
C GLN A 77 7.33 -6.47 -2.17
N ALA A 78 7.55 -6.40 -0.86
CA ALA A 78 8.53 -7.24 -0.17
C ALA A 78 8.15 -8.73 -0.23
N ALA A 79 6.88 -9.03 -0.04
CA ALA A 79 6.35 -10.40 -0.04
C ALA A 79 6.40 -11.03 -1.43
N VAL A 80 6.00 -10.31 -2.48
CA VAL A 80 6.10 -10.80 -3.87
C VAL A 80 7.56 -11.06 -4.24
N THR A 81 8.45 -10.12 -3.94
CA THR A 81 9.90 -10.32 -4.16
C THR A 81 10.42 -11.54 -3.39
N GLY A 82 10.06 -11.67 -2.12
CA GLY A 82 10.52 -12.78 -1.28
C GLY A 82 10.01 -14.14 -1.74
N LEU A 83 8.72 -14.24 -2.09
CA LEU A 83 8.09 -15.48 -2.54
C LEU A 83 8.65 -15.93 -3.89
N SER A 84 8.91 -15.01 -4.81
CA SER A 84 9.38 -15.33 -6.16
C SER A 84 10.90 -15.51 -6.26
N ASN A 85 11.69 -14.59 -5.69
CA ASN A 85 13.14 -14.55 -5.92
C ASN A 85 13.94 -15.21 -4.80
N ASP A 86 13.46 -15.13 -3.56
CA ASP A 86 14.20 -15.57 -2.39
C ASP A 86 13.78 -16.97 -1.90
N ASN A 87 12.82 -17.62 -2.58
CA ASN A 87 12.17 -18.87 -2.15
C ASN A 87 11.74 -18.78 -0.66
N LEU A 88 11.11 -17.65 -0.30
CA LEU A 88 10.70 -17.35 1.08
C LEU A 88 9.88 -18.49 1.69
N GLU A 89 8.98 -19.09 0.91
CA GLU A 89 8.13 -20.19 1.37
C GLU A 89 8.97 -21.39 1.79
N GLU A 90 9.84 -21.91 0.93
CA GLU A 90 10.71 -23.05 1.24
C GLU A 90 11.67 -22.75 2.39
N ARG A 91 12.23 -21.54 2.44
CA ARG A 91 13.12 -21.12 3.53
C ARG A 91 12.39 -21.00 4.86
N TRP A 92 11.14 -20.54 4.87
CA TRP A 92 10.32 -20.51 6.07
C TRP A 92 9.99 -21.93 6.55
N ARG A 93 9.68 -22.85 5.62
CA ARG A 93 9.44 -24.26 5.93
C ARG A 93 10.65 -24.96 6.52
N SER A 94 11.84 -24.63 6.03
CA SER A 94 13.08 -25.26 6.50
C SER A 94 13.55 -24.78 7.88
N LEU A 95 12.95 -23.72 8.43
CA LEU A 95 13.20 -23.29 9.80
C LEU A 95 12.75 -24.35 10.81
N SER A 96 13.44 -24.42 11.95
CA SER A 96 12.93 -25.18 13.10
C SER A 96 11.67 -24.51 13.65
N GLN A 97 10.81 -25.31 14.30
CA GLN A 97 9.61 -24.81 14.97
C GLN A 97 9.95 -23.69 15.96
N GLN A 98 10.96 -23.90 16.81
CA GLN A 98 11.45 -22.90 17.76
C GLN A 98 11.83 -21.59 17.05
N ARG A 99 12.53 -21.66 15.91
CA ARG A 99 12.93 -20.45 15.20
C ARG A 99 11.74 -19.70 14.60
N ARG A 100 10.72 -20.40 14.10
CA ARG A 100 9.47 -19.77 13.66
C ARG A 100 8.76 -19.07 14.81
N GLU A 101 8.68 -19.72 15.98
CA GLU A 101 8.06 -19.13 17.18
C GLU A 101 8.80 -17.86 17.64
N GLU A 102 10.13 -17.86 17.61
CA GLU A 102 10.95 -16.67 17.91
C GLU A 102 10.66 -15.51 16.94
N LEU A 103 10.60 -15.78 15.63
CA LEU A 103 10.31 -14.75 14.62
C LEU A 103 8.89 -14.18 14.76
N VAL A 104 7.91 -15.04 15.05
CA VAL A 104 6.54 -14.62 15.31
C VAL A 104 6.45 -13.77 16.58
N LEU A 105 7.09 -14.21 17.67
CA LEU A 105 7.12 -13.46 18.93
C LEU A 105 7.79 -12.08 18.74
N GLU A 106 8.89 -12.02 17.98
CA GLU A 106 9.53 -10.74 17.63
C GLU A 106 8.57 -9.84 16.86
N GLY A 107 7.91 -10.35 15.83
CA GLY A 107 6.97 -9.54 15.03
C GLY A 107 5.79 -9.00 15.84
N LEU A 108 5.23 -9.79 16.75
CA LEU A 108 4.16 -9.38 17.67
C LEU A 108 4.66 -8.30 18.65
N TYR A 109 5.86 -8.49 19.21
CA TYR A 109 6.48 -7.54 20.13
C TYR A 109 6.77 -6.19 19.45
N VAL A 110 7.43 -6.23 18.30
CA VAL A 110 7.77 -5.06 17.47
C VAL A 110 6.51 -4.28 17.15
N THR A 111 5.46 -4.95 16.66
CA THR A 111 4.17 -4.34 16.34
C THR A 111 3.50 -3.69 17.55
N ALA A 112 3.53 -4.35 18.70
CA ALA A 112 3.01 -3.79 19.96
C ALA A 112 3.81 -2.59 20.48
N CYS A 113 4.99 -2.30 19.91
CA CYS A 113 5.84 -1.17 20.26
C CYS A 113 5.75 0.01 19.26
N VAL A 114 5.14 -0.15 18.09
CA VAL A 114 5.15 0.88 17.02
C VAL A 114 4.44 2.17 17.43
N THR A 115 3.20 2.08 17.93
CA THR A 115 2.48 3.26 18.43
C THR A 115 1.75 2.97 19.74
N ASN A 116 1.49 4.04 20.50
CA ASN A 116 0.66 3.97 21.71
C ASN A 116 -0.71 3.40 21.33
N GLY A 117 -1.05 2.23 21.90
CA GLY A 117 -2.35 1.58 21.67
C GLY A 117 -2.35 0.41 20.68
N MET A 118 -1.30 0.18 19.89
CA MET A 118 -1.25 -1.01 19.00
C MET A 118 -1.46 -2.31 19.77
N GLU A 119 -0.87 -2.39 20.95
CA GLU A 119 -1.05 -3.53 21.84
C GLU A 119 -2.53 -3.82 22.10
N SER A 120 -3.38 -2.80 22.38
CA SER A 120 -4.80 -3.06 22.65
C SER A 120 -5.59 -3.48 21.42
N TRP A 121 -5.06 -3.30 20.21
CA TRP A 121 -5.73 -3.75 18.98
C TRP A 121 -5.62 -5.26 18.78
N ARG A 122 -4.62 -5.89 19.43
CA ARG A 122 -4.44 -7.35 19.39
C ARG A 122 -5.67 -8.11 19.88
N VAL A 123 -6.46 -7.53 20.79
CA VAL A 123 -7.69 -8.15 21.31
C VAL A 123 -8.74 -8.45 20.22
N TRP A 124 -8.62 -7.81 19.06
CA TRP A 124 -9.51 -8.03 17.92
C TRP A 124 -8.98 -9.07 16.93
N CYS A 125 -7.80 -9.63 17.18
CA CYS A 125 -7.05 -10.44 16.23
C CYS A 125 -6.87 -11.87 16.78
N PRO A 126 -7.92 -12.71 16.83
CA PRO A 126 -7.84 -14.05 17.40
C PRO A 126 -6.83 -14.97 16.68
N GLU A 127 -6.56 -14.72 15.40
CA GLU A 127 -5.56 -15.43 14.61
C GLU A 127 -4.10 -15.04 14.93
N MET A 128 -3.86 -13.97 15.69
CA MET A 128 -2.51 -13.44 15.94
C MET A 128 -1.88 -14.05 17.20
N THR A 129 -1.71 -15.37 17.16
CA THR A 129 -1.03 -16.18 18.20
C THR A 129 0.24 -16.83 17.66
N ILE A 130 1.16 -17.19 18.55
CA ILE A 130 2.35 -17.96 18.18
C ILE A 130 1.94 -19.30 17.58
N ALA A 131 1.02 -20.02 18.23
CA ALA A 131 0.58 -21.33 17.78
C ALA A 131 -0.03 -21.29 16.37
N THR A 132 -0.83 -20.26 16.05
CA THR A 132 -1.44 -20.10 14.72
C THR A 132 -0.40 -19.71 13.66
N LEU A 133 0.48 -18.74 13.93
CA LEU A 133 1.37 -18.21 12.89
C LEU A 133 2.62 -19.05 12.66
N SER A 134 3.17 -19.65 13.71
CA SER A 134 4.35 -20.52 13.62
C SER A 134 4.03 -21.95 13.16
N GLY A 135 2.73 -22.24 12.95
CA GLY A 135 2.04 -23.53 13.11
C GLY A 135 2.74 -24.81 12.65
N THR A 136 2.19 -25.94 13.10
CA THR A 136 2.73 -27.29 12.90
C THR A 136 2.92 -27.67 11.43
N ASN A 137 2.14 -27.04 10.55
CA ASN A 137 2.13 -27.33 9.12
C ASN A 137 2.98 -26.35 8.31
N ASP A 138 3.78 -25.49 8.94
CA ASP A 138 4.69 -24.48 8.31
C ASP A 138 4.07 -23.50 7.30
N ARG A 139 2.75 -23.59 7.08
CA ARG A 139 2.02 -22.88 6.01
C ARG A 139 1.28 -21.65 6.47
N ASP A 140 0.94 -21.54 7.75
CA ASP A 140 -0.06 -20.58 8.22
C ASP A 140 0.40 -19.12 8.04
N PHE A 141 1.64 -18.81 8.41
CA PHE A 141 2.24 -17.49 8.12
C PHE A 141 2.29 -17.19 6.62
N ILE A 142 2.74 -18.14 5.79
CA ILE A 142 2.84 -17.94 4.33
C ILE A 142 1.44 -17.77 3.71
N HIS A 143 0.45 -18.50 4.21
CA HIS A 143 -0.93 -18.38 3.77
C HIS A 143 -1.50 -16.99 4.11
N LEU A 144 -1.30 -16.53 5.35
CA LEU A 144 -1.69 -15.19 5.78
C LEU A 144 -1.00 -14.10 4.94
N LEU A 145 0.30 -14.26 4.67
CA LEU A 145 1.05 -13.35 3.79
C LEU A 145 0.43 -13.27 2.39
N LYS A 146 0.08 -14.42 1.80
CA LYS A 146 -0.59 -14.52 0.48
C LYS A 146 -2.03 -14.00 0.48
N MET A 147 -2.70 -13.94 1.64
CA MET A 147 -4.02 -13.31 1.79
C MET A 147 -3.93 -11.78 1.83
N LEU A 148 -2.78 -11.23 2.26
CA LEU A 148 -2.51 -9.79 2.30
C LEU A 148 -1.93 -9.24 0.99
N LEU A 149 -1.79 -10.08 -0.05
CA LEU A 149 -1.38 -9.65 -1.38
C LEU A 149 -2.59 -9.17 -2.20
N PRO A 150 -2.44 -8.09 -3.01
CA PRO A 150 -3.49 -7.69 -3.95
C PRO A 150 -3.76 -8.81 -4.97
N HIS A 151 -5.02 -9.03 -5.30
CA HIS A 151 -5.42 -10.07 -6.25
C HIS A 151 -5.05 -9.75 -7.70
N ASP A 152 -4.96 -8.47 -8.05
CA ASP A 152 -4.74 -7.99 -9.41
C ASP A 152 -3.28 -7.66 -9.69
N GLN A 153 -2.73 -6.64 -9.05
CA GLN A 153 -1.41 -6.10 -9.34
C GLN A 153 -0.83 -5.43 -8.09
N VAL A 154 0.49 -5.52 -7.92
CA VAL A 154 1.21 -4.68 -6.96
C VAL A 154 1.35 -3.29 -7.57
N LYS A 155 0.31 -2.47 -7.45
CA LYS A 155 0.30 -1.07 -7.91
C LYS A 155 1.14 -0.18 -6.98
N GLU A 156 1.58 0.97 -7.49
CA GLU A 156 2.21 2.01 -6.65
C GLU A 156 1.28 2.56 -5.56
N THR A 157 -0.04 2.43 -5.77
CA THR A 157 -1.08 2.86 -4.84
C THR A 157 -2.17 1.79 -4.75
N LEU A 158 -2.47 1.33 -3.53
CA LEU A 158 -3.64 0.50 -3.26
C LEU A 158 -4.85 1.41 -3.01
N GLY A 159 -5.88 1.27 -3.84
CA GLY A 159 -7.09 2.10 -3.79
C GLY A 159 -7.98 1.85 -2.56
N THR A 160 -7.96 0.61 -2.08
CA THR A 160 -8.73 0.18 -0.92
C THR A 160 -7.86 -0.78 -0.13
N PRO A 161 -7.94 -0.74 1.21
CA PRO A 161 -7.17 -1.66 2.00
C PRO A 161 -7.80 -3.06 1.95
N LEU A 162 -6.96 -4.07 1.96
CA LEU A 162 -7.37 -5.47 2.07
C LEU A 162 -7.79 -5.72 3.52
N LEU A 163 -9.07 -6.01 3.72
CA LEU A 163 -9.61 -6.37 5.04
C LEU A 163 -9.69 -7.88 5.13
N LEU A 164 -8.99 -8.47 6.11
CA LEU A 164 -9.05 -9.91 6.31
C LEU A 164 -10.33 -10.29 7.05
N GLU A 165 -11.04 -11.28 6.55
CA GLU A 165 -12.22 -11.80 7.24
C GLU A 165 -11.82 -12.78 8.34
N ASN A 166 -12.55 -12.79 9.46
CA ASN A 166 -12.46 -13.82 10.48
C ASN A 166 -13.86 -14.05 11.06
N LEU A 167 -14.36 -15.28 10.95
CA LEU A 167 -15.74 -15.62 11.32
C LEU A 167 -16.07 -15.29 12.78
N ALA A 168 -15.14 -15.53 13.72
CA ALA A 168 -15.36 -15.24 15.12
C ALA A 168 -15.41 -13.73 15.38
N PHE A 169 -14.53 -12.96 14.73
CA PHE A 169 -14.57 -11.51 14.79
C PHE A 169 -15.84 -10.95 14.13
N GLU A 170 -16.22 -11.43 12.94
CA GLU A 170 -17.39 -10.94 12.21
C GLU A 170 -18.70 -11.22 12.97
N GLU A 171 -18.83 -12.38 13.61
CA GLU A 171 -19.99 -12.64 14.47
C GLU A 171 -20.00 -11.74 15.72
N LEU A 172 -18.83 -11.43 16.29
CA LEU A 172 -18.71 -10.50 17.42
C LEU A 172 -19.18 -9.08 17.03
N VAL A 173 -18.88 -8.61 15.82
CA VAL A 173 -19.23 -7.25 15.37
C VAL A 173 -20.48 -7.20 14.49
N LYS A 174 -21.26 -8.28 14.45
CA LYS A 174 -22.50 -8.35 13.68
C LYS A 174 -23.54 -7.42 14.27
N THR A 175 -24.11 -6.56 13.43
CA THR A 175 -25.15 -5.60 13.84
C THR A 175 -25.99 -5.20 12.63
N ASN A 176 -27.26 -4.88 12.88
CA ASN A 176 -28.16 -4.26 11.90
C ASN A 176 -28.21 -2.72 12.03
N ASP A 177 -27.54 -2.17 13.04
CA ASP A 177 -27.50 -0.74 13.31
C ASP A 177 -26.40 -0.05 12.49
N ILE A 178 -26.81 0.88 11.61
CA ILE A 178 -25.92 1.59 10.68
C ILE A 178 -24.80 2.33 11.41
N VAL A 179 -25.10 2.96 12.56
CA VAL A 179 -24.09 3.72 13.30
C VAL A 179 -23.08 2.75 13.90
N LEU A 180 -23.55 1.66 14.54
CA LEU A 180 -22.63 0.65 15.09
C LEU A 180 -21.79 -0.02 14.00
N THR A 181 -22.33 -0.23 12.80
CA THR A 181 -21.56 -0.73 11.65
C THR A 181 -20.37 0.18 11.36
N GLN A 182 -20.55 1.51 11.36
CA GLN A 182 -19.46 2.45 11.12
C GLN A 182 -18.37 2.38 12.20
N ILE A 183 -18.76 2.22 13.47
CA ILE A 183 -17.82 2.03 14.59
C ILE A 183 -17.03 0.73 14.40
N PHE A 184 -17.74 -0.35 14.05
CA PHE A 184 -17.14 -1.66 13.85
C PHE A 184 -16.24 -1.72 12.62
N ASP A 185 -16.49 -0.92 11.58
CA ASP A 185 -15.53 -0.73 10.49
C ASP A 185 -14.22 -0.11 10.98
N GLY A 186 -14.28 0.78 11.96
CA GLY A 186 -13.09 1.29 12.64
C GLY A 186 -12.29 0.18 13.33
N TYR A 187 -12.97 -0.81 13.93
CA TYR A 187 -12.30 -1.98 14.50
C TYR A 187 -11.77 -2.93 13.44
N ARG A 188 -12.50 -3.16 12.33
CA ARG A 188 -11.98 -3.92 11.17
C ARG A 188 -10.69 -3.32 10.64
N LEU A 189 -10.65 -1.99 10.51
CA LEU A 189 -9.47 -1.27 10.06
C LEU A 189 -8.30 -1.43 11.05
N LYS A 190 -8.52 -1.23 12.35
CA LYS A 190 -7.51 -1.42 13.40
C LYS A 190 -6.97 -2.85 13.44
N ARG A 191 -7.86 -3.83 13.31
CA ARG A 191 -7.54 -5.25 13.23
C ARG A 191 -6.64 -5.54 12.03
N SER A 192 -7.07 -5.18 10.82
CA SER A 192 -6.30 -5.37 9.59
C SER A 192 -4.95 -4.66 9.63
N TYR A 193 -4.88 -3.46 10.23
CA TYR A 193 -3.63 -2.73 10.40
C TYR A 193 -2.66 -3.48 11.33
N PHE A 194 -3.14 -3.95 12.49
CA PHE A 194 -2.35 -4.74 13.44
C PHE A 194 -1.80 -6.02 12.79
N ILE A 195 -2.65 -6.75 12.06
CA ILE A 195 -2.24 -7.96 11.34
C ILE A 195 -1.17 -7.64 10.30
N THR A 196 -1.41 -6.64 9.45
CA THR A 196 -0.48 -6.26 8.38
C THR A 196 0.87 -5.82 8.96
N MET A 197 0.87 -4.99 10.01
CA MET A 197 2.11 -4.56 10.69
C MET A 197 2.86 -5.73 11.32
N THR A 198 2.14 -6.71 11.90
CA THR A 198 2.76 -7.90 12.47
C THR A 198 3.40 -8.75 11.38
N VAL A 199 2.70 -8.99 10.28
CA VAL A 199 3.23 -9.77 9.15
C VAL A 199 4.46 -9.08 8.55
N TRP A 200 4.41 -7.75 8.38
CA TRP A 200 5.58 -6.95 7.99
C TRP A 200 6.75 -7.11 8.96
N SER A 201 6.49 -7.01 10.26
CA SER A 201 7.52 -7.14 11.30
C SER A 201 8.14 -8.55 11.34
N ILE A 202 7.35 -9.60 11.14
CA ILE A 202 7.85 -10.98 11.01
C ILE A 202 8.76 -11.10 9.78
N LEU A 203 8.33 -10.54 8.65
CA LEU A 203 9.09 -10.58 7.40
C LEU A 203 10.44 -9.86 7.56
N ASN A 204 10.44 -8.68 8.20
CA ASN A 204 11.65 -7.94 8.52
C ASN A 204 12.57 -8.72 9.45
N ALA A 205 12.05 -9.33 10.52
CA ALA A 205 12.83 -10.18 11.41
C ALA A 205 13.41 -11.42 10.69
N PHE A 206 12.66 -12.01 9.74
CA PHE A 206 13.11 -13.16 8.95
C PHE A 206 14.31 -12.82 8.05
N TYR A 207 14.32 -11.62 7.46
CA TYR A 207 15.43 -11.12 6.64
C TYR A 207 16.54 -10.42 7.45
N ASP A 208 16.44 -10.42 8.78
CA ASP A 208 17.31 -9.65 9.70
C ASP A 208 17.37 -8.14 9.38
N ASN A 209 16.31 -7.63 8.75
CA ASN A 209 16.09 -6.21 8.52
C ASN A 209 15.50 -5.58 9.78
N ARG A 210 16.34 -5.36 10.78
CA ARG A 210 15.92 -4.67 12.00
C ARG A 210 15.75 -3.19 11.69
N GLU A 211 14.52 -2.82 11.31
CA GLU A 211 14.14 -1.41 11.33
C GLU A 211 14.25 -0.92 12.77
N GLU A 212 15.17 0.01 13.02
CA GLU A 212 15.12 0.80 14.25
C GLU A 212 13.81 1.55 14.23
N ILE A 213 12.82 1.02 14.96
CA ILE A 213 11.60 1.76 15.25
C ILE A 213 12.06 2.97 16.05
N GLN A 214 12.23 4.08 15.36
CA GLN A 214 12.36 5.36 16.03
C GLN A 214 11.01 5.64 16.67
N VAL A 215 10.91 5.32 17.96
CA VAL A 215 9.83 5.78 18.83
C VAL A 215 10.04 7.28 18.95
N GLY A 216 9.59 8.01 17.94
CA GLY A 216 9.62 9.46 17.93
C GLY A 216 8.90 9.93 19.19
N LYS A 217 9.57 10.77 19.99
CA LYS A 217 8.86 11.48 21.06
C LYS A 217 7.67 12.16 20.41
N PRO A 218 6.46 12.05 20.98
CA PRO A 218 5.30 12.63 20.33
C PRO A 218 5.49 14.15 20.20
N LEU A 219 5.63 14.61 18.96
CA LEU A 219 5.81 16.02 18.67
C LEU A 219 4.42 16.62 18.44
N TYR A 220 3.93 17.30 19.49
CA TYR A 220 2.96 18.41 19.47
C TYR A 220 1.55 18.18 20.06
N ARG A 221 1.04 19.23 20.72
CA ARG A 221 -0.28 19.34 21.36
C ARG A 221 -1.41 19.41 20.33
N ASP A 222 -2.42 18.57 20.49
CA ASP A 222 -3.76 18.94 20.01
C ASP A 222 -4.37 19.99 20.93
N ASN A 223 -5.07 20.96 20.34
CA ASN A 223 -5.99 21.83 21.05
C ASN A 223 -7.45 21.42 20.86
N SER A 224 -7.74 20.25 20.27
CA SER A 224 -9.08 19.67 20.25
C SER A 224 -9.50 19.30 21.67
N ARG A 225 -9.97 20.32 22.41
CA ARG A 225 -10.67 20.13 23.67
C ARG A 225 -11.81 19.17 23.36
N PRO A 226 -11.93 18.06 24.09
CA PRO A 226 -13.07 17.18 23.91
C PRO A 226 -14.35 18.02 24.00
N ILE A 227 -15.33 17.74 23.13
CA ILE A 227 -16.59 18.49 23.06
C ILE A 227 -17.10 18.69 24.49
N LYS A 228 -17.28 19.95 24.90
CA LYS A 228 -17.57 20.31 26.30
C LYS A 228 -18.76 19.52 26.86
N ASP A 229 -19.70 19.16 25.99
CA ASP A 229 -20.90 18.42 26.36
C ASP A 229 -20.62 16.93 26.59
N VAL A 230 -19.74 16.31 25.78
CA VAL A 230 -19.23 14.95 26.05
C VAL A 230 -18.51 14.90 27.40
N LEU A 231 -17.65 15.90 27.68
CA LEU A 231 -17.00 16.00 28.98
C LEU A 231 -17.98 16.22 30.12
N ARG A 232 -19.06 16.97 29.89
CA ARG A 232 -20.09 17.21 30.90
C ARG A 232 -20.89 15.96 31.19
N GLN A 233 -21.26 15.20 30.15
CA GLN A 233 -21.97 13.92 30.29
C GLN A 233 -21.09 12.87 30.96
N ALA A 234 -19.85 12.70 30.50
CA ALA A 234 -18.89 11.80 31.13
C ALA A 234 -18.64 12.19 32.59
N LYS A 235 -18.43 13.49 32.89
CA LYS A 235 -18.27 13.96 34.27
C LYS A 235 -19.51 13.68 35.14
N LYS A 236 -20.72 13.86 34.59
CA LYS A 236 -21.97 13.57 35.30
C LYS A 236 -22.06 12.08 35.61
N PHE A 237 -21.79 11.21 34.62
CA PHE A 237 -21.77 9.77 34.81
C PHE A 237 -20.79 9.34 35.92
N TYR A 238 -19.53 9.81 35.87
CA TYR A 238 -18.54 9.54 36.92
C TYR A 238 -18.93 10.10 38.28
N LYS A 239 -19.68 11.20 38.32
CA LYS A 239 -20.23 11.76 39.57
C LYS A 239 -21.31 10.86 40.14
N ASP A 240 -22.23 10.39 39.31
CA ASP A 240 -23.35 9.54 39.71
C ASP A 240 -22.85 8.17 40.24
N GLU A 241 -21.69 7.71 39.78
CA GLU A 241 -20.99 6.52 40.30
C GLU A 241 -20.07 6.76 41.52
N GLY A 242 -19.93 7.99 41.99
CA GLY A 242 -18.97 8.32 43.07
C GLY A 242 -17.49 8.22 42.67
N ARG A 243 -17.17 8.18 41.36
CA ARG A 243 -15.82 8.03 40.80
C ARG A 243 -15.21 9.32 40.26
N LEU A 244 -15.72 10.47 40.67
CA LEU A 244 -15.31 11.79 40.16
C LEU A 244 -13.79 12.07 40.18
N PRO A 245 -12.99 11.63 41.18
CA PRO A 245 -11.54 11.79 41.16
C PRO A 245 -10.86 11.05 39.99
N GLN A 246 -11.38 9.87 39.62
CA GLN A 246 -10.86 9.04 38.54
C GLN A 246 -11.08 9.70 37.17
N PHE A 247 -12.22 10.36 36.97
CA PHE A 247 -12.51 11.12 35.74
C PHE A 247 -11.41 12.13 35.40
N SER A 248 -10.90 12.87 36.40
CA SER A 248 -9.87 13.89 36.18
C SER A 248 -8.50 13.28 35.83
N LYS A 249 -8.23 12.04 36.26
CA LYS A 249 -7.03 11.29 35.89
C LYS A 249 -7.18 10.75 34.47
N ASP A 250 -8.30 10.07 34.18
CA ASP A 250 -8.57 9.47 32.88
C ASP A 250 -8.61 10.52 31.77
N MET A 251 -9.18 11.70 32.03
CA MET A 251 -9.19 12.80 31.06
C MET A 251 -7.80 13.37 30.79
N ARG A 252 -6.94 13.49 31.81
CA ARG A 252 -5.55 13.93 31.62
C ARG A 252 -4.75 12.90 30.85
N ASP A 253 -4.97 11.62 31.12
CA ASP A 253 -4.29 10.53 30.42
C ASP A 253 -4.81 10.36 28.99
N TYR A 254 -6.09 10.64 28.73
CA TYR A 254 -6.66 10.71 27.40
C TYR A 254 -6.09 11.89 26.61
N SER A 255 -6.07 13.09 27.18
CA SER A 255 -5.47 14.27 26.52
C SER A 255 -4.00 14.05 26.20
N ARG A 256 -3.20 13.53 27.14
CA ARG A 256 -1.78 13.23 26.89
C ARG A 256 -1.58 12.20 25.78
N ARG A 257 -2.43 11.17 25.70
CA ARG A 257 -2.39 10.17 24.63
C ARG A 257 -2.81 10.74 23.28
N LYS A 258 -3.88 11.53 23.24
CA LYS A 258 -4.35 12.19 22.01
C LYS A 258 -3.34 13.21 21.47
N GLU A 259 -2.70 13.95 22.37
CA GLU A 259 -1.54 14.79 22.02
C GLU A 259 -0.39 13.92 21.48
N ALA A 260 -0.16 12.73 22.05
CA ALA A 260 0.90 11.84 21.60
C ALA A 260 0.61 11.09 20.27
N GLU A 261 -0.66 10.82 19.99
CA GLU A 261 -1.13 10.10 18.80
C GLU A 261 -1.35 11.03 17.60
N ASN A 262 -1.18 12.35 17.79
CA ASN A 262 -1.45 13.30 16.74
C ASN A 262 -0.29 13.40 15.75
N HIS A 263 -0.42 12.60 14.70
CA HIS A 263 0.26 12.66 13.40
C HIS A 263 0.09 14.01 12.67
N GLN A 264 -0.18 15.12 13.36
CA GLN A 264 -0.72 16.35 12.79
C GLN A 264 0.29 17.20 12.03
N ASN A 265 1.57 16.82 12.00
CA ASN A 265 2.60 17.54 11.25
C ASN A 265 3.06 16.74 10.02
N ILE A 266 2.19 15.92 9.42
CA ILE A 266 2.45 15.27 8.13
C ILE A 266 1.59 15.90 7.04
N CYS A 267 2.15 15.98 5.83
CA CYS A 267 1.39 16.40 4.67
C CYS A 267 0.36 15.32 4.31
N PHE A 268 -0.91 15.71 4.20
CA PHE A 268 -2.00 14.79 3.89
C PHE A 268 -1.85 14.13 2.51
N HIS A 269 -1.18 14.79 1.56
CA HIS A 269 -0.93 14.22 0.22
C HIS A 269 0.29 13.29 0.19
N CYS A 270 1.48 13.82 0.46
CA CYS A 270 2.74 13.08 0.26
C CYS A 270 3.30 12.43 1.53
N SER A 271 2.61 12.57 2.67
CA SER A 271 3.02 12.03 3.98
C SER A 271 4.38 12.54 4.51
N ARG A 272 4.98 13.56 3.86
CA ARG A 272 6.19 14.23 4.36
C ARG A 272 5.93 14.80 5.75
N LYS A 273 6.87 14.64 6.68
CA LYS A 273 6.81 15.22 8.02
C LYS A 273 7.40 16.64 8.04
N GLU A 274 6.86 17.52 8.87
CA GLU A 274 7.24 18.94 8.98
C GLU A 274 8.66 19.15 9.50
N ASP A 275 9.15 18.24 10.34
CA ASP A 275 10.51 18.22 10.91
C ASP A 275 11.61 17.94 9.86
N VAL A 276 11.26 17.26 8.78
CA VAL A 276 12.19 16.96 7.67
C VAL A 276 12.29 18.14 6.68
N SER A 277 11.46 19.17 6.80
CA SER A 277 11.54 20.35 5.94
C SER A 277 12.75 21.20 6.30
N ALA A 278 13.65 21.42 5.33
CA ALA A 278 14.97 22.04 5.48
C ALA A 278 14.99 23.44 6.12
N GLU A 279 13.85 24.12 6.25
CA GLU A 279 13.76 25.53 6.64
C GLU A 279 12.82 25.77 7.83
N GLY A 280 12.35 24.71 8.51
CA GLY A 280 11.35 24.87 9.57
C GLY A 280 10.02 25.46 9.07
N GLU A 281 9.76 25.38 7.75
CA GLU A 281 8.52 25.84 7.15
C GLU A 281 7.34 25.06 7.71
N ARG A 282 6.40 25.80 8.30
CA ARG A 282 5.17 25.20 8.80
C ARG A 282 4.26 24.78 7.67
N PHE A 283 3.70 23.58 7.77
CA PHE A 283 2.75 23.11 6.79
C PHE A 283 1.49 23.97 6.77
N ARG A 284 0.97 24.21 5.56
CA ARG A 284 -0.25 25.01 5.34
C ARG A 284 -1.46 24.19 5.77
N ILE A 285 -2.36 24.80 6.53
CA ILE A 285 -3.61 24.16 6.98
C ILE A 285 -4.74 24.59 6.06
N CYS A 286 -5.56 23.64 5.62
CA CYS A 286 -6.79 23.96 4.88
C CYS A 286 -7.77 24.75 5.77
N SER A 287 -8.03 26.01 5.42
CA SER A 287 -8.88 26.92 6.21
C SER A 287 -10.32 26.43 6.36
N LYS A 288 -10.89 25.84 5.31
CA LYS A 288 -12.24 25.26 5.34
C LYS A 288 -12.35 24.06 6.27
N CYS A 289 -11.36 23.16 6.26
CA CYS A 289 -11.31 22.06 7.22
C CYS A 289 -11.11 22.57 8.65
N LYS A 290 -10.23 23.55 8.85
CA LYS A 290 -10.00 24.15 10.17
C LYS A 290 -11.28 24.78 10.75
N ALA A 291 -12.14 25.34 9.90
CA ALA A 291 -13.43 25.92 10.31
C ALA A 291 -14.42 24.88 10.88
N VAL A 292 -14.27 23.60 10.52
CA VAL A 292 -15.07 22.48 11.05
C VAL A 292 -14.26 21.62 12.05
N ASP A 293 -13.28 22.24 12.71
CA ASP A 293 -12.37 21.63 13.69
C ASP A 293 -11.59 20.41 13.13
N ARG A 294 -11.31 20.42 11.83
CA ARG A 294 -10.51 19.40 11.14
C ARG A 294 -9.16 19.99 10.70
N VAL A 295 -8.06 19.34 11.08
CA VAL A 295 -6.71 19.78 10.70
C VAL A 295 -6.20 18.93 9.53
N VAL A 296 -6.24 19.48 8.32
CA VAL A 296 -5.60 18.88 7.13
C VAL A 296 -4.44 19.77 6.70
N ARG A 297 -3.24 19.20 6.65
CA ARG A 297 -1.99 19.93 6.38
C ARG A 297 -1.38 19.56 5.04
N TYR A 298 -0.72 20.53 4.41
CA TYR A 298 0.02 20.33 3.17
C TYR A 298 1.40 20.98 3.25
N CYS A 299 2.43 20.27 2.80
CA CYS A 299 3.77 20.84 2.71
C CYS A 299 3.89 21.87 1.58
N SER A 300 2.99 21.86 0.60
CA SER A 300 2.99 22.83 -0.50
C SER A 300 1.60 23.01 -1.12
N VAL A 301 1.44 24.05 -1.95
CA VAL A 301 0.17 24.30 -2.68
C VAL A 301 -0.06 23.24 -3.74
N GLU A 302 1.01 22.70 -4.34
CA GLU A 302 0.96 21.64 -5.34
C GLU A 302 0.39 20.36 -4.72
N CYS A 303 0.84 20.01 -3.51
CA CYS A 303 0.30 18.88 -2.76
C CYS A 303 -1.20 19.08 -2.46
N GLN A 304 -1.60 20.27 -2.03
CA GLN A 304 -3.00 20.60 -1.82
C GLN A 304 -3.83 20.48 -3.11
N LYS A 305 -3.32 20.98 -4.25
CA LYS A 305 -4.01 20.92 -5.56
C LYS A 305 -4.15 19.49 -6.07
N LYS A 306 -3.11 18.66 -5.92
CA LYS A 306 -3.15 17.24 -6.28
C LYS A 306 -4.18 16.50 -5.44
N ASP A 307 -4.12 16.68 -4.13
CA ASP A 307 -5.07 16.06 -3.19
C ASP A 307 -6.51 16.55 -3.38
N TRP A 308 -6.69 17.80 -3.82
CA TRP A 308 -8.01 18.36 -4.13
C TRP A 308 -8.77 17.57 -5.19
N LYS A 309 -8.07 17.11 -6.24
CA LYS A 309 -8.65 16.39 -7.37
C LYS A 309 -8.47 14.87 -7.29
N HIS A 310 -7.30 14.42 -6.86
CA HIS A 310 -6.84 13.03 -6.90
C HIS A 310 -6.35 12.57 -5.52
N GLY A 311 -6.94 13.12 -4.46
CA GLY A 311 -6.63 12.72 -3.09
C GLY A 311 -6.98 11.28 -2.82
N PHE A 312 -6.27 10.68 -1.86
CA PHE A 312 -6.39 9.28 -1.48
C PHE A 312 -6.59 9.16 0.04
N PRO A 313 -7.59 8.41 0.55
CA PRO A 313 -8.48 7.45 -0.14
C PRO A 313 -9.58 8.09 -1.00
N ARG A 314 -9.80 9.40 -0.86
CA ARG A 314 -10.76 10.15 -1.68
C ARG A 314 -10.26 11.59 -1.86
N PRO A 315 -10.70 12.30 -2.93
CA PRO A 315 -10.31 13.67 -3.15
C PRO A 315 -10.69 14.59 -1.99
N HIS A 316 -9.79 15.50 -1.59
CA HIS A 316 -10.06 16.42 -0.49
C HIS A 316 -11.30 17.29 -0.72
N LYS A 317 -11.60 17.62 -1.99
CA LYS A 317 -12.82 18.36 -2.36
C LYS A 317 -14.09 17.69 -1.82
N ALA A 318 -14.13 16.36 -1.77
CA ALA A 318 -15.29 15.60 -1.29
C ALA A 318 -15.52 15.80 0.22
N ILE A 319 -14.48 16.14 0.98
CA ILE A 319 -14.53 16.21 2.45
C ILE A 319 -14.35 17.64 2.99
N CYS A 320 -13.92 18.58 2.15
CA CYS A 320 -13.48 19.91 2.55
C CYS A 320 -14.61 20.77 3.13
N GLY A 321 -14.54 21.11 4.42
CA GLY A 321 -15.50 22.01 5.08
C GLY A 321 -16.88 21.39 5.37
N LYS A 322 -17.08 20.08 5.21
CA LYS A 322 -18.34 19.38 5.53
C LYS A 322 -18.37 18.96 7.01
N VAL A 323 -19.49 19.26 7.70
CA VAL A 323 -19.74 18.99 9.15
C VAL A 323 -20.40 17.62 9.39
N THR A 324 -21.02 17.03 8.39
CA THR A 324 -21.51 15.64 8.45
C THR A 324 -21.16 14.97 7.14
N PHE A 325 -20.81 13.68 7.21
CA PHE A 325 -20.54 12.86 6.03
C PHE A 325 -21.80 12.17 5.50
N ASP A 326 -22.90 12.25 6.26
CA ASP A 326 -24.17 11.69 5.86
C ASP A 326 -24.78 12.55 4.74
N GLU A 327 -25.23 11.86 3.69
CA GLU A 327 -26.00 12.38 2.54
C GLU A 327 -25.26 12.81 1.27
N GLU A 328 -24.07 12.29 1.00
CA GLU A 328 -23.83 11.90 -0.40
C GLU A 328 -24.39 10.49 -0.55
N LYS A 329 -25.68 10.42 -0.91
CA LYS A 329 -26.27 9.30 -1.67
C LYS A 329 -25.19 8.96 -2.68
N ALA A 330 -24.50 7.83 -2.51
CA ALA A 330 -23.38 7.44 -3.36
C ALA A 330 -23.83 7.75 -4.77
N SER A 331 -23.30 8.81 -5.38
CA SER A 331 -23.79 9.26 -6.68
C SER A 331 -23.63 8.02 -7.52
N GLU A 332 -24.76 7.40 -7.95
CA GLU A 332 -24.76 6.17 -8.74
C GLU A 332 -23.65 6.35 -9.74
N GLY A 333 -22.57 5.59 -9.53
CA GLY A 333 -21.26 5.96 -10.03
C GLY A 333 -21.43 6.28 -11.50
N ILE A 334 -21.03 7.50 -11.90
CA ILE A 334 -20.64 7.66 -13.29
C ILE A 334 -19.62 6.53 -13.46
N PRO A 335 -19.91 5.47 -14.23
CA PRO A 335 -18.99 4.35 -14.36
C PRO A 335 -17.67 4.99 -14.73
N ASP A 336 -16.64 4.77 -13.91
CA ASP A 336 -15.32 5.38 -14.09
C ASP A 336 -14.88 5.06 -15.52
N SER A 337 -15.12 5.98 -16.45
CA SER A 337 -14.71 5.84 -17.84
C SER A 337 -13.18 5.95 -17.94
N GLU A 338 -12.52 6.31 -16.83
CA GLU A 338 -11.07 6.21 -16.66
C GLU A 338 -10.59 4.75 -16.50
N THR A 339 -11.46 3.81 -16.09
CA THR A 339 -11.06 2.40 -15.97
C THR A 339 -10.72 1.80 -17.34
N GLU A 340 -11.50 2.12 -18.38
CA GLU A 340 -11.20 1.68 -19.76
C GLU A 340 -9.89 2.27 -20.29
N ASN A 341 -9.56 3.51 -19.93
CA ASN A 341 -8.32 4.15 -20.38
C ASN A 341 -7.07 3.59 -19.66
N THR A 342 -7.20 3.19 -18.40
CA THR A 342 -6.07 2.66 -17.61
C THR A 342 -5.64 1.26 -18.09
N GLU A 343 -6.58 0.46 -18.59
CA GLU A 343 -6.27 -0.84 -19.22
C GLU A 343 -5.49 -0.70 -20.53
N LEU A 344 -5.76 0.36 -21.30
CA LEU A 344 -5.07 0.66 -22.55
C LEU A 344 -3.62 1.09 -22.31
N GLU A 345 -3.35 1.85 -21.24
CA GLU A 345 -1.99 2.29 -20.91
C GLU A 345 -1.12 1.16 -20.35
N SER A 346 -1.62 0.37 -19.41
CA SER A 346 -0.82 -0.68 -18.77
C SER A 346 -0.68 -1.94 -19.63
N GLY A 347 -1.65 -2.22 -20.51
CA GLY A 347 -1.67 -3.44 -21.32
C GLY A 347 -1.92 -4.72 -20.51
N ILE A 348 -2.18 -4.62 -19.19
CA ILE A 348 -2.45 -5.75 -18.30
C ILE A 348 -3.96 -5.82 -18.02
N PRO A 349 -4.66 -6.87 -18.48
CA PRO A 349 -6.10 -7.00 -18.24
C PRO A 349 -6.39 -7.28 -16.75
N PRO A 350 -7.61 -7.04 -16.24
CA PRO A 350 -8.04 -7.54 -14.94
C PRO A 350 -8.15 -9.08 -14.96
N PRO A 351 -7.87 -9.77 -13.84
CA PRO A 351 -8.09 -11.21 -13.77
C PRO A 351 -9.59 -11.55 -13.69
N ASP A 352 -9.96 -12.71 -14.22
CA ASP A 352 -11.28 -13.30 -14.00
C ASP A 352 -11.51 -13.52 -12.50
N PRO A 353 -12.74 -13.36 -11.98
CA PRO A 353 -13.02 -13.49 -10.54
C PRO A 353 -12.61 -14.83 -9.92
N SER A 354 -12.56 -15.90 -10.72
CA SER A 354 -12.14 -17.24 -10.30
C SER A 354 -10.62 -17.46 -10.36
N PHE A 355 -9.87 -16.58 -11.02
CA PHE A 355 -8.43 -16.72 -11.21
C PHE A 355 -7.66 -15.80 -10.27
N LYS A 356 -7.02 -16.40 -9.24
CA LYS A 356 -6.12 -15.66 -8.36
C LYS A 356 -4.70 -15.71 -8.92
N ARG A 357 -4.13 -14.54 -9.19
CA ARG A 357 -2.74 -14.42 -9.64
C ARG A 357 -1.78 -14.89 -8.55
N SER A 358 -0.78 -15.68 -8.94
CA SER A 358 0.29 -16.11 -8.04
C SER A 358 1.23 -14.93 -7.71
N PRO A 359 2.02 -15.02 -6.63
CA PRO A 359 3.09 -14.07 -6.35
C PRO A 359 4.05 -13.92 -7.54
N ASP A 360 4.44 -15.02 -8.18
CA ASP A 360 5.31 -15.03 -9.36
C ASP A 360 4.71 -14.26 -10.53
N LEU A 361 3.41 -14.42 -10.79
CA LEU A 361 2.73 -13.65 -11.83
C LEU A 361 2.60 -12.17 -11.47
N LEU A 362 2.35 -11.84 -10.19
CA LEU A 362 2.35 -10.46 -9.72
C LEU A 362 3.72 -9.80 -9.87
N HIS A 363 4.80 -10.55 -9.60
CA HIS A 363 6.18 -10.11 -9.82
C HIS A 363 6.42 -9.83 -11.31
N GLN A 364 6.05 -10.78 -12.17
CA GLN A 364 6.15 -10.66 -13.63
C GLN A 364 5.40 -9.43 -14.17
N ILE A 365 4.18 -9.20 -13.69
CA ILE A 365 3.39 -8.02 -14.02
C ILE A 365 4.09 -6.74 -13.55
N SER A 366 4.67 -6.72 -12.35
CA SER A 366 5.36 -5.54 -11.81
C SER A 366 6.59 -5.13 -12.62
N PHE A 367 7.22 -6.06 -13.34
CA PHE A 367 8.30 -5.74 -14.27
C PHE A 367 7.76 -5.20 -15.58
N ILE A 368 6.77 -5.87 -16.17
CA ILE A 368 6.19 -5.49 -17.47
C ILE A 368 5.52 -4.10 -17.41
N THR A 369 4.95 -3.73 -16.26
CA THR A 369 4.32 -2.41 -16.07
C THR A 369 5.32 -1.27 -15.88
N LYS A 370 6.57 -1.58 -15.48
CA LYS A 370 7.65 -0.60 -15.53
C LYS A 370 7.99 -0.34 -17.00
N SER A 371 8.52 0.85 -17.30
CA SER A 371 8.92 1.24 -18.67
C SER A 371 10.18 0.49 -19.15
N THR A 372 10.18 -0.83 -19.05
CA THR A 372 11.22 -1.74 -19.53
C THR A 372 10.91 -2.17 -20.96
N PRO A 373 11.93 -2.31 -21.83
CA PRO A 373 11.72 -2.69 -23.23
C PRO A 373 11.41 -4.19 -23.43
N CYS A 374 11.33 -5.00 -22.38
CA CYS A 374 11.10 -6.43 -22.48
C CYS A 374 9.62 -6.81 -22.40
N ASP A 375 9.23 -7.85 -23.14
CA ASP A 375 7.87 -8.40 -23.13
C ASP A 375 7.69 -9.51 -22.08
N TYR A 376 8.79 -10.11 -21.62
CA TYR A 376 8.79 -11.13 -20.58
C TYR A 376 10.07 -11.03 -19.75
N VAL A 377 10.04 -11.56 -18.53
CA VAL A 377 11.19 -11.54 -17.61
C VAL A 377 11.36 -12.95 -17.06
N TYR A 378 12.52 -13.54 -17.27
CA TYR A 378 12.90 -14.77 -16.63
C TYR A 378 13.48 -14.45 -15.24
N MET A 379 12.80 -14.94 -14.20
CA MET A 379 13.14 -14.67 -12.81
C MET A 379 14.26 -15.60 -12.35
N ARG A 380 15.36 -15.04 -11.85
CA ARG A 380 16.48 -15.84 -11.33
C ARG A 380 16.53 -15.79 -9.81
N PRO A 381 16.87 -16.90 -9.13
CA PRO A 381 17.14 -16.86 -7.71
C PRO A 381 18.29 -15.89 -7.42
N ARG A 382 18.19 -15.15 -6.31
CA ARG A 382 19.29 -14.29 -5.88
C ARG A 382 20.58 -15.11 -5.66
N PRO A 383 21.76 -14.53 -5.95
CA PRO A 383 22.01 -13.11 -6.23
C PRO A 383 21.99 -12.73 -7.72
N PHE A 384 21.48 -13.58 -8.61
CA PHE A 384 21.51 -13.31 -10.04
C PHE A 384 20.41 -12.32 -10.46
N ASP A 385 20.72 -11.38 -11.36
CA ASP A 385 19.74 -10.43 -11.88
C ASP A 385 18.69 -11.12 -12.77
N ASP A 386 17.46 -10.62 -12.82
CA ASP A 386 16.46 -11.15 -13.74
C ASP A 386 16.83 -10.89 -15.22
N ILE A 387 16.36 -11.74 -16.13
CA ILE A 387 16.69 -11.66 -17.56
C ILE A 387 15.46 -11.22 -18.35
N GLY A 388 15.48 -10.02 -18.92
CA GLY A 388 14.45 -9.56 -19.85
C GLY A 388 14.52 -10.29 -21.20
N ILE A 389 13.38 -10.73 -21.70
CA ILE A 389 13.19 -11.32 -23.02
C ILE A 389 12.34 -10.35 -23.86
N ASP A 390 12.91 -9.84 -24.95
CA ASP A 390 12.20 -9.04 -25.94
C ASP A 390 11.73 -9.95 -27.08
N ILE A 391 10.43 -9.94 -27.37
CA ILE A 391 9.88 -10.66 -28.51
C ILE A 391 10.05 -9.77 -29.74
N PRO A 392 10.85 -10.18 -30.74
CA PRO A 392 11.18 -9.33 -31.87
C PRO A 392 9.93 -8.87 -32.62
N ASP A 393 9.81 -7.56 -32.84
CA ASP A 393 8.75 -7.00 -33.69
C ASP A 393 9.18 -7.12 -35.16
N ILE A 394 8.77 -8.21 -35.82
CA ILE A 394 9.11 -8.47 -37.23
C ILE A 394 8.29 -7.58 -38.20
N THR A 395 7.44 -6.66 -37.69
CA THR A 395 6.58 -5.82 -38.55
C THR A 395 7.28 -4.63 -39.23
N GLY A 396 8.60 -4.48 -39.06
CA GLY A 396 9.42 -3.43 -39.71
C GLY A 396 10.12 -3.89 -41.00
N GLU A 397 10.54 -2.93 -41.83
CA GLU A 397 11.15 -3.06 -43.17
C GLU A 397 12.39 -4.00 -43.27
N GLY A 398 12.87 -4.56 -42.16
CA GLY A 398 13.89 -5.62 -42.10
C GLY A 398 13.43 -7.02 -42.55
N MET A 399 12.14 -7.19 -42.89
CA MET A 399 11.55 -8.46 -43.34
C MET A 399 12.24 -9.09 -44.55
N LEU A 400 13.00 -8.32 -45.34
CA LEU A 400 13.73 -8.83 -46.51
C LEU A 400 14.99 -9.64 -46.16
N PHE A 401 15.67 -9.35 -45.05
CA PHE A 401 16.84 -10.11 -44.62
C PHE A 401 16.46 -11.32 -43.76
N ALA A 402 15.43 -11.20 -42.92
CA ALA A 402 14.94 -12.30 -42.11
C ALA A 402 14.35 -13.43 -42.98
N LYS A 403 13.72 -13.14 -44.12
CA LYS A 403 13.13 -14.17 -45.01
C LYS A 403 14.14 -15.19 -45.57
N VAL A 404 15.41 -14.81 -45.72
CA VAL A 404 16.46 -15.70 -46.24
C VAL A 404 17.01 -16.61 -45.14
N VAL A 405 16.96 -16.17 -43.87
CA VAL A 405 17.37 -16.96 -42.70
C VAL A 405 16.19 -17.77 -42.11
N SER A 406 14.95 -17.28 -42.21
CA SER A 406 13.71 -17.96 -41.78
C SER A 406 13.32 -19.17 -42.62
N ILE A 407 13.90 -19.37 -43.81
CA ILE A 407 13.76 -20.65 -44.52
C ILE A 407 14.45 -21.78 -43.73
N LEU A 408 15.35 -21.45 -42.79
CA LEU A 408 16.06 -22.41 -41.94
C LEU A 408 15.71 -22.34 -40.45
N MET A 409 15.11 -21.26 -39.91
CA MET A 409 14.75 -21.20 -38.48
C MET A 409 13.36 -20.56 -38.19
N VAL A 410 12.69 -21.18 -37.22
CA VAL A 410 11.23 -21.33 -37.03
C VAL A 410 10.60 -20.19 -36.20
N ALA A 411 10.62 -18.95 -36.70
CA ALA A 411 9.87 -17.86 -36.05
C ALA A 411 9.07 -17.06 -37.07
N ALA A 412 7.76 -16.95 -36.87
CA ALA A 412 6.84 -16.29 -37.80
C ALA A 412 6.72 -14.79 -37.47
N PRO A 413 6.47 -13.91 -38.45
CA PRO A 413 6.33 -12.47 -38.22
C PRO A 413 5.24 -12.03 -37.22
N GLU A 414 4.37 -12.96 -36.81
CA GLU A 414 3.20 -12.73 -35.96
C GLU A 414 3.49 -12.99 -34.48
N ASP A 415 4.72 -13.40 -34.13
CA ASP A 415 5.04 -13.93 -32.81
C ASP A 415 4.85 -12.90 -31.68
N LYS A 416 5.18 -11.61 -31.87
CA LYS A 416 4.96 -10.58 -30.82
C LYS A 416 3.48 -10.33 -30.54
N VAL A 417 2.66 -10.25 -31.58
CA VAL A 417 1.21 -10.02 -31.45
C VAL A 417 0.55 -11.25 -30.82
N MET A 418 0.93 -12.44 -31.30
CA MET A 418 0.44 -13.71 -30.78
C MET A 418 0.86 -13.91 -29.31
N PHE A 419 2.14 -13.69 -28.98
CA PHE A 419 2.64 -13.75 -27.61
C PHE A 419 1.89 -12.80 -26.70
N THR A 420 1.69 -11.54 -27.13
CA THR A 420 0.95 -10.55 -26.33
C THR A 420 -0.48 -11.00 -26.08
N ALA A 421 -1.15 -11.56 -27.09
CA ALA A 421 -2.52 -12.05 -26.94
C ALA A 421 -2.61 -13.26 -26.00
N MET A 422 -1.68 -14.22 -26.12
CA MET A 422 -1.62 -15.39 -25.23
C MET A 422 -1.28 -14.97 -23.80
N ARG A 423 -0.29 -14.09 -23.61
CA ARG A 423 0.06 -13.53 -22.29
C ARG A 423 -1.14 -12.84 -21.64
N ARG A 424 -1.88 -12.01 -22.40
CA ARG A 424 -3.11 -11.38 -21.90
C ARG A 424 -4.14 -12.42 -21.48
N GLN A 425 -4.38 -13.43 -22.31
CA GLN A 425 -5.33 -14.50 -22.00
C GLN A 425 -4.92 -15.27 -20.73
N ALA A 426 -3.66 -15.67 -20.62
CA ALA A 426 -3.12 -16.35 -19.44
C ALA A 426 -3.19 -15.47 -18.18
N MET A 427 -2.97 -14.16 -18.30
CA MET A 427 -3.11 -13.21 -17.18
C MET A 427 -4.56 -12.98 -16.72
N ILE A 428 -5.55 -13.22 -17.60
CA ILE A 428 -6.97 -13.12 -17.27
C ILE A 428 -7.39 -14.35 -16.47
N ASN A 429 -7.14 -15.55 -16.98
CA ASN A 429 -7.75 -16.76 -16.42
C ASN A 429 -6.82 -17.97 -16.27
N GLY A 430 -5.52 -17.81 -16.49
CA GLY A 430 -4.58 -18.92 -16.43
C GLY A 430 -4.79 -19.96 -17.54
N ASP A 431 -5.35 -19.56 -18.69
CA ASP A 431 -5.65 -20.48 -19.81
C ASP A 431 -4.44 -21.37 -20.17
N PRO A 432 -4.55 -22.71 -19.98
CA PRO A 432 -3.43 -23.62 -20.22
C PRO A 432 -2.95 -23.61 -21.68
N ALA A 433 -3.85 -23.39 -22.64
CA ALA A 433 -3.49 -23.33 -24.06
C ALA A 433 -2.62 -22.09 -24.36
N ALA A 434 -3.00 -20.94 -23.82
CA ALA A 434 -2.22 -19.71 -23.91
C ALA A 434 -0.84 -19.85 -23.25
N VAL A 435 -0.75 -20.48 -22.07
CA VAL A 435 0.54 -20.73 -21.39
C VAL A 435 1.44 -21.65 -22.22
N LEU A 436 0.90 -22.71 -22.82
CA LEU A 436 1.65 -23.59 -23.73
C LEU A 436 2.16 -22.83 -24.96
N GLY A 437 1.32 -21.98 -25.56
CA GLY A 437 1.74 -21.16 -26.69
C GLY A 437 2.81 -20.12 -26.32
N MET A 438 2.72 -19.51 -25.13
CA MET A 438 3.80 -18.67 -24.59
C MET A 438 5.09 -19.45 -24.42
N TYR A 439 5.01 -20.65 -23.86
CA TYR A 439 6.16 -21.53 -23.65
C TYR A 439 6.90 -21.84 -24.96
N GLU A 440 6.17 -22.20 -26.03
CA GLU A 440 6.78 -22.53 -27.32
C GLU A 440 7.55 -21.34 -27.90
N ILE A 441 7.00 -20.12 -27.80
CA ILE A 441 7.71 -18.91 -28.24
C ILE A 441 8.93 -18.66 -27.34
N LEU A 442 8.73 -18.66 -26.01
CA LEU A 442 9.79 -18.33 -25.06
C LEU A 442 10.96 -19.31 -25.17
N ARG A 443 10.71 -20.60 -25.34
CA ARG A 443 11.75 -21.62 -25.49
C ARG A 443 12.72 -21.32 -26.65
N THR A 444 12.22 -20.80 -27.76
CA THR A 444 13.07 -20.46 -28.92
C THR A 444 13.93 -19.20 -28.70
N LEU A 445 13.49 -18.32 -27.80
CA LEU A 445 14.14 -17.04 -27.49
C LEU A 445 14.96 -17.08 -26.19
N THR A 446 14.82 -18.17 -25.42
CA THR A 446 15.46 -18.32 -24.11
C THR A 446 16.97 -18.45 -24.27
N PRO A 447 17.78 -17.61 -23.60
CA PRO A 447 19.24 -17.73 -23.59
C PRO A 447 19.70 -19.12 -23.14
N ALA A 448 20.83 -19.59 -23.69
CA ALA A 448 21.42 -20.89 -23.33
C ALA A 448 21.76 -21.06 -21.83
N SER A 449 21.81 -19.96 -21.06
CA SER A 449 22.00 -19.98 -19.61
C SER A 449 20.76 -20.43 -18.83
N ILE A 450 19.60 -20.50 -19.47
CA ILE A 450 18.33 -20.89 -18.85
C ILE A 450 17.92 -22.23 -19.45
N SER A 451 17.70 -23.22 -18.59
CA SER A 451 17.26 -24.54 -19.04
C SER A 451 15.76 -24.55 -19.37
N GLU A 452 15.35 -25.52 -20.18
CA GLU A 452 13.94 -25.71 -20.55
C GLU A 452 13.07 -26.00 -19.30
N ASP A 453 13.56 -26.83 -18.38
CA ASP A 453 12.88 -27.14 -17.11
C ASP A 453 12.72 -25.91 -16.21
N GLN A 454 13.70 -25.01 -16.25
CA GLN A 454 13.69 -23.75 -15.54
C GLN A 454 12.56 -22.84 -16.02
N LEU A 455 12.37 -22.73 -17.35
CA LEU A 455 11.27 -21.98 -17.95
C LEU A 455 9.90 -22.61 -17.62
N LYS A 456 9.78 -23.93 -17.74
CA LYS A 456 8.53 -24.65 -17.37
C LYS A 456 8.17 -24.44 -15.90
N THR A 457 9.16 -24.52 -15.02
CA THR A 457 8.98 -24.30 -13.58
C THR A 457 8.47 -22.89 -13.30
N GLN A 458 9.02 -21.88 -13.98
CA GLN A 458 8.55 -20.50 -13.84
C GLN A 458 7.10 -20.35 -14.29
N LEU A 459 6.74 -20.82 -15.48
CA LEU A 459 5.35 -20.74 -15.98
C LEU A 459 4.36 -21.51 -15.07
N ARG A 460 4.80 -22.63 -14.49
CA ARG A 460 4.00 -23.37 -13.51
C ARG A 460 3.77 -22.58 -12.24
N LYS A 461 4.78 -21.88 -11.72
CA LYS A 461 4.65 -21.00 -10.56
C LYS A 461 3.74 -19.81 -10.86
N GLU A 462 3.91 -19.19 -12.03
CA GLU A 462 3.12 -18.03 -12.46
C GLU A 462 1.64 -18.34 -12.65
N TYR A 463 1.32 -19.40 -13.42
CA TYR A 463 -0.05 -19.65 -13.89
C TYR A 463 -0.69 -20.88 -13.24
N GLY A 464 0.05 -21.68 -12.48
CA GLY A 464 -0.43 -22.96 -11.95
C GLY A 464 -0.55 -24.06 -13.02
N VAL A 465 0.05 -23.86 -14.19
CA VAL A 465 -0.10 -24.74 -15.36
C VAL A 465 1.16 -25.57 -15.56
N ASP A 466 1.02 -26.89 -15.62
CA ASP A 466 2.11 -27.81 -15.92
C ASP A 466 2.21 -28.08 -17.43
N VAL A 467 3.18 -27.45 -18.09
CA VAL A 467 3.40 -27.55 -19.54
C VAL A 467 3.66 -28.99 -19.99
N ASP A 468 4.34 -29.81 -19.18
CA ASP A 468 4.64 -31.20 -19.52
C ASP A 468 3.36 -32.06 -19.60
N LEU A 469 2.39 -31.80 -18.72
CA LEU A 469 1.10 -32.48 -18.72
C LEU A 469 0.20 -32.04 -19.88
N LEU A 470 0.45 -30.88 -20.46
CA LEU A 470 -0.32 -30.38 -21.61
C LEU A 470 0.14 -30.99 -22.92
N GLY A 471 1.46 -31.11 -23.14
CA GLY A 471 2.02 -31.57 -24.41
C GLY A 471 1.48 -32.92 -24.88
N ASP A 472 1.37 -33.87 -23.94
CA ASP A 472 0.87 -35.23 -24.24
C ASP A 472 -0.61 -35.26 -24.63
N ASN A 473 -1.41 -34.32 -24.10
CA ASN A 473 -2.85 -34.24 -24.32
C ASN A 473 -3.20 -33.37 -25.54
N PHE A 474 -2.51 -32.24 -25.72
CA PHE A 474 -2.75 -31.33 -26.84
C PHE A 474 -2.35 -31.90 -28.19
N CYS A 475 -1.28 -32.71 -28.25
CA CYS A 475 -0.91 -33.39 -29.49
C CYS A 475 -1.97 -34.41 -29.96
N ARG A 476 -2.80 -34.92 -29.05
CA ARG A 476 -3.88 -35.86 -29.38
C ARG A 476 -5.15 -35.14 -29.83
N ASP A 477 -5.46 -33.99 -29.24
CA ASP A 477 -6.65 -33.20 -29.56
C ASP A 477 -6.32 -31.99 -30.45
N LYS A 478 -6.02 -32.24 -31.74
CA LYS A 478 -5.81 -31.19 -32.77
C LYS A 478 -6.95 -30.17 -32.91
N LYS A 479 -8.13 -30.43 -32.31
CA LYS A 479 -9.26 -29.49 -32.24
C LYS A 479 -9.10 -28.39 -31.18
N MET A 480 -8.25 -28.56 -30.17
CA MET A 480 -8.04 -27.57 -29.10
C MET A 480 -6.83 -26.67 -29.32
N ALA A 481 -5.95 -27.00 -30.27
CA ALA A 481 -4.71 -26.26 -30.54
C ALA A 481 -4.89 -24.91 -31.28
N SER A 482 -6.11 -24.56 -31.73
CA SER A 482 -6.38 -23.19 -32.14
C SER A 482 -6.77 -22.39 -30.89
N PRO A 483 -6.28 -21.15 -30.71
CA PRO A 483 -6.92 -20.21 -29.80
C PRO A 483 -8.43 -20.36 -29.96
N GLY A 484 -9.19 -20.56 -28.88
CA GLY A 484 -10.65 -20.67 -29.00
C GLY A 484 -11.18 -19.52 -29.86
N GLU A 485 -12.35 -19.65 -30.50
CA GLU A 485 -12.88 -18.58 -31.37
C GLU A 485 -12.81 -17.20 -30.70
N GLU A 486 -12.92 -17.13 -29.38
CA GLU A 486 -12.67 -15.96 -28.55
C GLU A 486 -11.24 -15.40 -28.63
N GLY A 487 -10.19 -16.22 -28.49
CA GLY A 487 -8.79 -15.78 -28.60
C GLY A 487 -8.48 -15.23 -29.99
N TRP A 488 -8.94 -15.89 -31.05
CA TRP A 488 -8.82 -15.37 -32.41
C TRP A 488 -9.64 -14.10 -32.63
N ARG A 489 -10.80 -13.96 -31.97
CA ARG A 489 -11.60 -12.74 -32.02
C ARG A 489 -10.87 -11.58 -31.36
N ILE A 490 -10.27 -11.80 -30.19
CA ILE A 490 -9.47 -10.80 -29.47
C ILE A 490 -8.27 -10.37 -30.32
N VAL A 491 -7.52 -11.31 -30.90
CA VAL A 491 -6.41 -11.01 -31.83
C VAL A 491 -6.90 -10.21 -33.03
N LYS A 492 -7.99 -10.64 -33.68
CA LYS A 492 -8.59 -9.90 -34.81
C LYS A 492 -9.00 -8.49 -34.40
N GLU A 493 -9.60 -8.31 -33.22
CA GLU A 493 -10.03 -7.00 -32.75
C GLU A 493 -8.83 -6.08 -32.46
N LEU A 494 -7.80 -6.58 -31.78
CA LEU A 494 -6.54 -5.86 -31.51
C LEU A 494 -5.83 -5.44 -32.79
N VAL A 495 -5.70 -6.37 -33.75
CA VAL A 495 -5.13 -6.07 -35.07
C VAL A 495 -5.99 -5.03 -35.79
N CYS A 496 -7.32 -5.15 -35.78
CA CYS A 496 -8.22 -4.17 -36.39
C CYS A 496 -8.15 -2.79 -35.70
N LYS A 497 -8.02 -2.72 -34.37
CA LYS A 497 -7.86 -1.47 -33.62
C LYS A 497 -6.53 -0.79 -33.96
N LYS A 498 -5.42 -1.54 -33.95
CA LYS A 498 -4.08 -1.02 -34.27
C LYS A 498 -3.99 -0.56 -35.73
N LEU A 499 -4.61 -1.30 -36.65
CA LEU A 499 -4.71 -0.91 -38.07
C LEU A 499 -5.52 0.37 -38.24
N ARG A 500 -6.67 0.50 -37.55
CA ARG A 500 -7.47 1.74 -37.57
C ARG A 500 -6.71 2.95 -37.02
N HIS A 501 -5.95 2.77 -35.93
CA HIS A 501 -5.10 3.84 -35.38
C HIS A 501 -4.03 4.29 -36.38
N ARG A 502 -3.31 3.34 -37.00
CA ARG A 502 -2.30 3.66 -38.03
C ARG A 502 -2.90 4.32 -39.27
N ILE A 503 -4.11 3.92 -39.70
CA ILE A 503 -4.82 4.57 -40.80
C ILE A 503 -5.22 6.00 -40.41
N ALA A 504 -5.70 6.22 -39.19
CA ALA A 504 -6.04 7.54 -38.68
C ALA A 504 -4.79 8.45 -38.62
N GLU A 505 -3.68 7.98 -38.05
CA GLU A 505 -2.41 8.72 -38.00
C GLU A 505 -1.90 9.09 -39.41
N LYS A 506 -1.91 8.13 -40.34
CA LYS A 506 -1.51 8.39 -41.74
C LYS A 506 -2.46 9.37 -42.44
N SER A 507 -3.76 9.33 -42.13
CA SER A 507 -4.75 10.28 -42.66
C SER A 507 -4.52 11.71 -42.11
N PHE A 508 -4.19 11.84 -40.82
CA PHE A 508 -3.81 13.11 -40.21
C PHE A 508 -2.52 13.69 -40.80
N LEU A 509 -1.50 12.86 -41.02
CA LEU A 509 -0.23 13.29 -41.64
C LEU A 509 -0.39 13.66 -43.13
N SER A 510 -1.28 12.96 -43.86
CA SER A 510 -1.59 13.23 -45.28
C SER A 510 -2.41 14.51 -45.49
N THR A 511 -3.29 14.84 -44.54
CA THR A 511 -4.10 16.07 -44.60
C THR A 511 -3.31 17.32 -44.17
N GLY A 512 -2.35 17.18 -43.25
CA GLY A 512 -1.43 18.26 -42.85
C GLY A 512 -0.51 18.71 -43.99
N THR A 513 0.08 17.75 -44.72
CA THR A 513 1.00 18.04 -45.85
C THR A 513 0.28 18.62 -47.06
N LYS A 514 -0.97 18.23 -47.33
CA LYS A 514 -1.77 18.85 -48.40
C LYS A 514 -2.18 20.30 -48.09
N LYS A 515 -2.50 20.63 -46.83
CA LYS A 515 -2.80 22.03 -46.46
C LYS A 515 -1.57 22.94 -46.56
N GLU A 516 -0.38 22.42 -46.28
CA GLU A 516 0.85 23.20 -46.39
C GLU A 516 1.26 23.44 -47.86
N LEU A 517 1.03 22.47 -48.75
CA LEU A 517 1.25 22.63 -50.19
C LEU A 517 0.23 23.57 -50.85
N VAL A 518 -1.06 23.47 -50.49
CA VAL A 518 -2.10 24.38 -51.00
C VAL A 518 -1.92 25.81 -50.47
N SER A 519 -1.42 25.99 -49.25
CA SER A 519 -1.08 27.32 -48.71
C SER A 519 0.13 27.94 -49.42
N LYS A 520 1.15 27.17 -49.77
CA LYS A 520 2.33 27.68 -50.50
C LYS A 520 2.02 28.01 -51.96
N GLU A 521 1.09 27.30 -52.59
CA GLU A 521 0.67 27.55 -53.98
C GLU A 521 -0.34 28.71 -54.11
N ALA A 522 -1.16 28.97 -53.08
CA ALA A 522 -2.06 30.13 -53.03
C ALA A 522 -1.33 31.46 -52.78
N THR A 523 -0.15 31.44 -52.14
CA THR A 523 0.60 32.66 -51.82
C THR A 523 1.44 33.18 -52.99
N HIS A 524 1.60 32.40 -54.07
CA HIS A 524 2.45 32.78 -55.21
C HIS A 524 1.67 33.30 -56.44
N ARG A 525 0.34 33.45 -56.34
CA ARG A 525 -0.52 33.83 -57.48
C ARG A 525 -1.34 35.11 -57.33
N SER A 526 -1.14 35.89 -56.27
CA SER A 526 -1.85 37.16 -56.07
C SER A 526 -0.92 38.27 -55.57
N VAL A 527 0.01 38.70 -56.41
CA VAL A 527 0.65 40.02 -56.30
C VAL A 527 0.71 40.60 -57.71
N GLU A 528 -0.39 41.23 -58.13
CA GLU A 528 -0.38 42.28 -59.15
C GLU A 528 -1.70 43.07 -59.05
N HIS A 529 -1.56 44.40 -59.05
CA HIS A 529 -2.57 45.47 -59.09
C HIS A 529 -3.24 45.99 -57.80
N GLU A 530 -2.59 47.03 -57.26
CA GLU A 530 -3.09 48.41 -57.02
C GLU A 530 -4.62 48.67 -56.88
N LEU A 531 -5.02 49.31 -55.77
CA LEU A 531 -5.49 50.72 -55.69
C LEU A 531 -6.13 51.01 -54.30
N LEU A 532 -5.92 52.24 -53.80
CA LEU A 532 -6.45 52.86 -52.57
C LEU A 532 -7.94 53.32 -52.74
N PRO A 533 -8.55 54.12 -51.82
CA PRO A 533 -9.12 53.80 -50.49
C PRO A 533 -10.58 54.33 -50.33
N ALA A 534 -11.26 54.09 -49.19
CA ALA A 534 -12.11 55.07 -48.43
C ALA A 534 -13.17 54.41 -47.51
N GLU A 535 -13.26 54.97 -46.28
CA GLU A 535 -14.42 55.27 -45.42
C GLU A 535 -15.63 54.31 -45.29
N LEU A 536 -16.00 53.93 -44.06
CA LEU A 536 -17.13 54.51 -43.31
C LEU A 536 -17.42 53.76 -41.98
N GLU A 537 -17.73 54.57 -40.96
CA GLU A 537 -18.58 54.40 -39.76
C GLU A 537 -19.16 53.01 -39.38
N LEU A 538 -19.17 52.66 -38.08
CA LEU A 538 -20.36 52.81 -37.22
C LEU A 538 -20.17 52.35 -35.75
N LYS A 539 -20.96 53.02 -34.91
CA LYS A 539 -21.09 53.05 -33.44
C LYS A 539 -21.51 51.73 -32.76
N TYR A 540 -21.20 51.61 -31.46
CA TYR A 540 -22.08 51.08 -30.38
C TYR A 540 -21.58 51.59 -29.00
N PRO A 541 -22.42 51.61 -27.94
CA PRO A 541 -22.61 52.79 -27.09
C PRO A 541 -22.15 52.60 -25.64
N ASP A 542 -22.14 53.75 -24.96
CA ASP A 542 -21.91 54.03 -23.55
C ASP A 542 -22.84 53.32 -22.56
N VAL A 543 -22.43 53.34 -21.28
CA VAL A 543 -23.12 53.96 -20.11
C VAL A 543 -22.59 53.27 -18.84
N GLU A 544 -21.61 53.85 -18.17
CA GLU A 544 -21.70 54.78 -17.01
C GLU A 544 -21.90 54.06 -15.67
N ASN A 545 -20.88 54.06 -14.79
CA ASN A 545 -20.50 55.10 -13.82
C ASN A 545 -21.28 55.01 -12.50
N SER A 546 -20.56 54.80 -11.39
CA SER A 546 -20.62 55.67 -10.20
C SER A 546 -19.62 55.24 -9.11
N HIS A 547 -18.51 55.98 -9.03
CA HIS A 547 -17.89 56.42 -7.78
C HIS A 547 -18.83 57.45 -7.08
N PRO A 548 -18.66 57.92 -5.81
CA PRO A 548 -17.40 58.35 -5.18
C PRO A 548 -17.39 58.22 -3.62
N PRO A 549 -16.69 59.05 -2.79
CA PRO A 549 -15.23 59.04 -2.54
C PRO A 549 -14.84 59.20 -1.04
N SER A 550 -13.52 59.31 -0.81
CA SER A 550 -12.82 60.01 0.31
C SER A 550 -12.88 59.34 1.71
N ASP A 551 -11.85 59.36 2.57
CA ASP A 551 -10.77 60.33 2.70
C ASP A 551 -9.54 59.81 3.50
N THR A 552 -8.48 60.58 3.31
CA THR A 552 -7.07 60.60 3.76
C THR A 552 -6.70 60.38 5.25
N LYS A 553 -5.50 59.80 5.51
CA LYS A 553 -4.31 60.51 6.07
C LYS A 553 -3.11 59.61 6.42
N LYS A 554 -1.95 59.96 5.82
CA LYS A 554 -0.58 60.19 6.35
C LYS A 554 0.13 59.14 7.22
N GLU A 555 1.46 59.04 7.32
CA GLU A 555 2.71 59.48 6.65
C GLU A 555 3.84 59.13 7.66
N LEU A 556 5.08 58.93 7.19
CA LEU A 556 6.40 58.80 7.88
C LEU A 556 7.08 57.44 7.61
N VAL A 557 7.95 57.31 6.59
CA VAL A 557 9.38 57.74 6.52
C VAL A 557 10.26 57.07 7.58
N ARG A 558 11.10 56.12 7.14
CA ARG A 558 12.56 56.21 7.30
C ARG A 558 13.30 55.24 6.37
N GLU A 559 14.20 55.80 5.57
CA GLU A 559 15.30 55.12 4.88
C GLU A 559 16.29 54.54 5.89
N GLU A 560 16.95 53.43 5.56
CA GLU A 560 18.41 53.43 5.30
C GLU A 560 18.92 52.05 4.83
N ALA A 561 19.96 52.15 4.01
CA ALA A 561 20.60 51.11 3.22
C ALA A 561 21.52 50.19 4.04
N THR A 562 21.78 48.98 3.55
CA THR A 562 23.17 48.58 3.28
C THR A 562 23.28 47.42 2.29
N ARG A 563 24.29 47.62 1.44
CA ARG A 563 24.73 46.88 0.26
C ARG A 563 25.91 46.03 0.70
N TRP A 564 25.90 44.71 0.48
CA TRP A 564 27.12 43.89 0.52
C TRP A 564 27.11 42.90 -0.65
N ASN A 565 27.93 43.23 -1.64
CA ASN A 565 28.52 42.30 -2.59
C ASN A 565 29.64 41.56 -1.86
N VAL A 566 29.70 40.24 -1.99
CA VAL A 566 30.93 39.47 -1.76
C VAL A 566 31.03 38.41 -2.86
N GLU A 567 32.05 38.58 -3.71
CA GLU A 567 32.55 37.60 -4.67
C GLU A 567 33.28 36.43 -3.97
N PRO A 568 33.41 35.28 -4.65
CA PRO A 568 33.92 34.05 -4.06
C PRO A 568 35.44 34.01 -4.07
N SER A 569 36.04 33.55 -2.97
CA SER A 569 37.46 33.20 -2.88
C SER A 569 37.62 31.68 -2.86
N HIS A 570 38.35 31.17 -3.86
CA HIS A 570 39.02 29.87 -3.82
C HIS A 570 39.96 29.79 -2.60
N PRO A 571 40.25 28.56 -2.13
CA PRO A 571 41.61 28.09 -2.34
C PRO A 571 41.71 26.64 -2.83
N SER A 572 42.65 26.47 -3.76
CA SER A 572 43.36 25.24 -4.09
C SER A 572 44.37 24.91 -2.98
N ALA A 573 44.50 23.63 -2.60
CA ALA A 573 45.76 22.88 -2.64
C ALA A 573 45.66 21.52 -1.91
N ASP A 574 46.11 20.48 -2.62
CA ASP A 574 46.87 19.30 -2.18
C ASP A 574 46.43 18.44 -0.99
N SER A 575 46.07 17.19 -1.29
CA SER A 575 46.83 16.04 -0.74
C SER A 575 46.64 14.79 -1.60
N THR A 576 47.75 14.37 -2.21
CA THR A 576 48.05 13.10 -2.88
C THR A 576 48.20 11.96 -1.87
N VAL A 577 47.40 10.88 -1.93
CA VAL A 577 47.79 9.58 -1.35
C VAL A 577 47.24 8.40 -2.18
N ARG A 578 48.17 7.80 -2.93
CA ARG A 578 48.41 6.37 -3.23
C ARG A 578 47.22 5.41 -3.48
N HIS A 579 47.12 5.00 -4.75
CA HIS A 579 46.65 3.67 -5.16
C HIS A 579 47.59 2.57 -4.63
N GLY A 580 47.03 1.57 -3.96
CA GLY A 580 47.68 0.31 -3.64
C GLY A 580 47.02 -0.82 -4.42
N SER A 581 47.62 -1.18 -5.55
CA SER A 581 47.30 -2.39 -6.32
C SER A 581 47.89 -3.60 -5.60
N PHE A 582 47.10 -4.64 -5.37
CA PHE A 582 47.60 -5.96 -4.98
C PHE A 582 47.23 -6.96 -6.09
N GLU A 583 48.23 -7.29 -6.90
CA GLU A 583 48.29 -8.52 -7.68
C GLU A 583 48.68 -9.67 -6.75
N LEU A 584 48.06 -10.84 -6.91
CA LEU A 584 48.65 -12.12 -6.52
C LEU A 584 48.23 -13.19 -7.54
N SER A 585 49.25 -13.73 -8.18
CA SER A 585 49.24 -14.77 -9.19
C SER A 585 49.22 -16.19 -8.57
N HIS A 586 48.68 -17.14 -9.34
CA HIS A 586 48.37 -18.56 -9.05
C HIS A 586 49.57 -19.46 -8.64
N PRO A 587 49.36 -20.74 -8.23
CA PRO A 587 49.12 -21.86 -9.16
C PRO A 587 48.17 -22.99 -8.63
N PRO A 588 47.85 -24.04 -9.45
CA PRO A 588 46.73 -24.94 -9.23
C PRO A 588 47.12 -26.25 -8.53
N ALA A 589 46.14 -26.93 -7.92
CA ALA A 589 46.25 -28.34 -7.60
C ALA A 589 44.89 -29.04 -7.69
N ASP A 590 44.96 -30.18 -8.36
CA ASP A 590 43.92 -31.15 -8.66
C ASP A 590 43.52 -32.00 -7.43
N LEU A 591 42.37 -32.65 -7.60
CA LEU A 591 41.95 -33.95 -7.04
C LEU A 591 41.25 -34.06 -5.67
N THR A 592 40.14 -34.80 -5.79
CA THR A 592 39.57 -35.83 -4.91
C THR A 592 38.52 -35.47 -3.86
N VAL A 593 37.31 -35.92 -4.19
CA VAL A 593 36.17 -36.27 -3.35
C VAL A 593 36.59 -37.24 -2.24
N THR A 594 36.28 -36.88 -0.99
CA THR A 594 35.98 -37.85 0.08
C THR A 594 34.90 -37.30 1.00
N HIS A 595 33.84 -38.10 1.19
CA HIS A 595 32.79 -37.93 2.18
C HIS A 595 33.35 -37.83 3.61
N GLY A 596 32.84 -36.87 4.38
CA GLY A 596 33.05 -36.80 5.83
C GLY A 596 31.93 -36.01 6.50
N SER A 597 31.02 -36.72 7.17
CA SER A 597 30.02 -36.13 8.06
C SER A 597 30.71 -35.40 9.21
N ILE A 598 30.41 -34.10 9.38
CA ILE A 598 30.84 -33.31 10.52
C ILE A 598 29.58 -32.88 11.29
N GLU A 599 29.42 -33.44 12.48
CA GLU A 599 28.51 -32.97 13.51
C GLU A 599 28.98 -31.58 13.99
N HIS A 600 28.16 -30.56 13.75
CA HIS A 600 28.38 -29.23 14.31
C HIS A 600 27.79 -29.16 15.72
N LEU A 601 28.63 -29.38 16.74
CA LEU A 601 28.39 -28.91 18.10
C LEU A 601 28.69 -27.40 18.17
N TYR A 602 27.67 -26.60 18.42
CA TYR A 602 27.83 -25.19 18.78
C TYR A 602 28.24 -25.07 20.26
N PRO A 603 29.29 -24.30 20.61
CA PRO A 603 29.54 -23.92 22.00
C PRO A 603 28.59 -22.78 22.43
N PRO A 604 28.28 -22.66 23.73
CA PRO A 604 27.38 -21.62 24.22
C PRO A 604 28.07 -20.25 24.15
N ALA A 605 27.33 -19.26 23.62
CA ALA A 605 27.76 -17.87 23.65
C ALA A 605 27.55 -17.29 25.05
N ASP A 606 28.61 -17.23 25.84
CA ASP A 606 28.72 -16.32 26.98
C ASP A 606 28.88 -14.89 26.45
N LEU A 607 27.75 -14.19 26.34
CA LEU A 607 27.70 -12.75 26.17
C LEU A 607 27.69 -12.10 27.55
N GLU A 608 28.87 -11.72 28.04
CA GLU A 608 29.01 -10.79 29.16
C GLU A 608 28.41 -9.44 28.77
N LEU A 609 27.17 -9.22 29.20
CA LEU A 609 26.50 -7.94 29.15
C LEU A 609 27.21 -6.98 30.13
N LYS A 610 28.00 -6.03 29.61
CA LYS A 610 28.51 -4.91 30.42
C LYS A 610 27.32 -4.10 30.93
N ALA A 611 27.01 -4.29 32.21
CA ALA A 611 26.03 -3.51 32.94
C ALA A 611 26.46 -2.04 32.99
N VAL A 612 25.81 -1.20 32.18
CA VAL A 612 25.76 0.24 32.42
C VAL A 612 24.78 0.46 33.57
N THR A 613 25.29 0.71 34.76
CA THR A 613 24.50 1.11 35.93
C THR A 613 23.89 2.48 35.68
N HIS A 614 22.65 2.52 35.18
CA HIS A 614 21.80 3.69 35.29
C HIS A 614 21.33 3.82 36.74
N GLN A 615 21.64 4.97 37.34
CA GLN A 615 21.11 5.37 38.65
C GLN A 615 19.59 5.25 38.68
N ASN A 616 19.09 4.74 39.80
CA ASN A 616 17.68 4.59 40.14
C ASN A 616 16.87 5.86 39.86
N VAL A 617 16.18 5.88 38.73
CA VAL A 617 14.98 6.70 38.53
C VAL A 617 13.81 5.76 38.80
N GLU A 618 13.15 5.91 39.94
CA GLU A 618 11.84 5.31 40.17
C GLU A 618 10.86 5.94 39.18
N GLU A 619 10.65 5.27 38.04
CA GLU A 619 9.59 5.65 37.10
C GLU A 619 8.23 5.21 37.66
N PRO A 620 7.23 6.12 37.73
CA PRO A 620 5.92 5.77 38.23
C PRO A 620 5.23 4.81 37.25
N HIS A 621 4.70 3.71 37.78
CA HIS A 621 3.94 2.68 37.06
C HIS A 621 2.94 3.25 36.05
N PRO A 622 2.78 2.66 34.85
CA PRO A 622 1.77 3.12 33.88
C PRO A 622 0.35 2.71 34.34
N PRO A 623 -0.62 3.65 34.44
CA PRO A 623 -2.01 3.31 34.70
C PRO A 623 -2.79 3.07 33.38
N THR A 624 -3.37 1.87 33.27
CA THR A 624 -4.04 1.24 32.11
C THR A 624 -5.47 1.76 31.83
N GLY A 625 -5.72 3.08 31.86
CA GLY A 625 -7.09 3.64 31.98
C GLY A 625 -8.11 3.46 30.83
N ILE A 626 -7.73 3.36 29.54
CA ILE A 626 -8.72 3.38 28.43
C ILE A 626 -9.39 2.02 28.22
N PHE A 627 -8.66 0.93 28.44
CA PHE A 627 -9.28 -0.39 28.47
C PHE A 627 -10.20 -0.51 29.68
N TYR A 628 -9.86 0.07 30.84
CA TYR A 628 -10.83 0.21 31.93
C TYR A 628 -11.95 1.21 31.64
N LEU A 629 -11.82 2.18 30.73
CA LEU A 629 -12.95 3.05 30.40
C LEU A 629 -13.94 2.30 29.51
N LEU A 630 -13.48 1.61 28.47
CA LEU A 630 -14.36 0.84 27.57
C LEU A 630 -14.80 -0.51 28.18
N VAL A 631 -13.93 -1.18 28.94
CA VAL A 631 -14.26 -2.40 29.71
C VAL A 631 -14.99 -2.09 31.00
N ALA A 632 -14.70 -1.00 31.73
CA ALA A 632 -15.60 -0.62 32.83
C ALA A 632 -16.91 -0.11 32.28
N LEU A 633 -16.99 0.65 31.18
CA LEU A 633 -18.28 0.97 30.58
C LEU A 633 -19.01 -0.33 30.17
N SER A 634 -18.37 -1.30 29.52
CA SER A 634 -19.04 -2.58 29.19
C SER A 634 -19.35 -3.44 30.43
N VAL A 635 -18.52 -3.47 31.47
CA VAL A 635 -18.76 -4.21 32.73
C VAL A 635 -19.82 -3.51 33.61
N ILE A 636 -19.86 -2.18 33.63
CA ILE A 636 -20.83 -1.37 34.37
C ILE A 636 -22.23 -1.51 33.76
N PHE A 637 -22.33 -1.67 32.45
CA PHE A 637 -23.61 -1.90 31.79
C PHE A 637 -24.03 -3.38 31.72
N LEU A 638 -23.12 -4.34 31.98
CA LEU A 638 -23.42 -5.78 31.97
C LEU A 638 -23.65 -6.38 33.37
N VAL A 639 -22.98 -5.87 34.41
CA VAL A 639 -23.00 -6.47 35.76
C VAL A 639 -24.33 -6.27 36.52
N PRO A 640 -25.05 -5.13 36.43
CA PRO A 640 -26.35 -4.99 37.07
C PRO A 640 -27.37 -6.01 36.54
N ASP A 641 -27.36 -6.27 35.23
CA ASP A 641 -28.28 -7.21 34.57
C ASP A 641 -27.90 -8.68 34.85
N LEU A 642 -26.60 -8.99 34.95
CA LEU A 642 -26.12 -10.32 35.37
C LEU A 642 -26.40 -10.63 36.85
N LEU A 643 -26.28 -9.64 37.75
CA LEU A 643 -26.64 -9.81 39.16
C LEU A 643 -28.16 -9.93 39.34
N SER A 644 -28.96 -9.17 38.58
CA SER A 644 -30.42 -9.25 38.63
C SER A 644 -30.97 -10.57 38.05
N ALA A 645 -30.24 -11.22 37.14
CA ALA A 645 -30.56 -12.55 36.62
C ALA A 645 -30.11 -13.71 37.55
N MET A 646 -29.20 -13.43 38.49
CA MET A 646 -28.72 -14.43 39.47
C MET A 646 -29.45 -14.38 40.81
N THR A 647 -30.21 -13.33 41.09
CA THR A 647 -31.00 -13.17 42.34
C THR A 647 -32.52 -13.25 42.11
N GLY A 648 -32.96 -13.67 40.93
CA GLY A 648 -34.36 -13.84 40.54
C GLY A 648 -34.78 -15.30 40.46
#